data_AF-A0A923DFN3-F1
#
_entry.id   AF-A0A923DFN3-F1
#
_cell.length_a   1.000
_cell.length_b   1.000
_cell.length_c   1.000
_cell.angle_alpha   90.00
_cell.angle_beta   90.00
_cell.angle_gamma   90.00
#
_symmetry.space_group_name_H-M   'P 1'
#
loop_
_entity.id
_entity.type
_entity.pdbx_description
1 polymer ?
#
loop_
_entity_poly.entity_id
_entity_poly.type
_entity_poly.pdbx_seq_one_letter_code
_entity_poly.pdbx_strand_id
1 'polypeptide(L)'
;MSRIFLPISIDISDRKILVIGGGQSALKKIRILQRFGAQINVVAENIIDEVHASGVACFQKKYEKSDLQNYLMLYSCTNNEELDRQIAHDGKEAGVLVNIHDNPALCQFVSPAIYQDGNISVAVSSNAENVNESIHIRNQIQEYLELLVSSGNSQPASTPIQAKNSKQLKILYGTHTGRSKTIAGKLAEKLASRGVEVQSVALDDYKTRQLSSESNLVFIVSTHGEGEPPAMAEDFHHFITGKRAPQLPDLNYSVLALGDKSYKLFCKTGIDIEQALSQLGAKPILPLLKLDVDFEEEADNWIDTFVKIFAEKTESEPVINKTSANNSSANKSYSRKNPFKATVLDKVKITGRDSDKEVYHVELSLEGSGISYEPGDSVGILANNPPSLVENIISQAGFNGTEPVTLKEEEISLKEALSDCLEITILNREVIQKYQEKTGNKKLQEIIKNDGQLDKYLYGHDVLDLLEEFPFKLMAQDFACILRSFPPRLYSISSSQSAVGNEVHVTVATVRYSYKGRERAGACSTYLADRIDIDSQVSVFIEKNPAFKLPENEETPVILVGAGTGVAPYRAFLQHREASNQKGKTWLFFGERRFHSDFLYQLEWQKLLKDGYLEKIDVAFSRDQEEKVYVQHRLLENQKEIFEWLDNGANIYLCGDMKQMARDVQKTLLRIFENEGGMSEERALEYLKTLKKEKRFQTDVY
;
A
#
# COMPACT_ATOMS: atom_id res chain seq x y z
N MET A 1 -35.20 -3.55 11.56
CA MET A 1 -33.96 -2.74 11.57
C MET A 1 -33.42 -2.77 12.98
N SER A 2 -32.13 -3.10 13.16
CA SER A 2 -31.42 -2.85 14.41
C SER A 2 -31.37 -1.34 14.69
N ARG A 3 -31.41 -0.94 15.96
CA ARG A 3 -31.23 0.47 16.34
C ARG A 3 -29.74 0.75 16.46
N ILE A 4 -29.23 1.64 15.61
CA ILE A 4 -27.86 2.15 15.71
C ILE A 4 -27.89 3.34 16.69
N PHE A 5 -27.08 3.27 17.74
CA PHE A 5 -26.95 4.35 18.73
C PHE A 5 -25.81 5.29 18.33
N LEU A 6 -26.05 6.61 18.40
CA LEU A 6 -25.02 7.61 18.11
C LEU A 6 -23.96 7.60 19.25
N PRO A 7 -22.66 7.41 18.96
CA PRO A 7 -21.62 7.41 19.98
C PRO A 7 -21.32 8.85 20.43
N ILE A 8 -21.96 9.29 21.51
CA ILE A 8 -21.77 10.62 22.11
C ILE A 8 -21.21 10.52 23.53
N SER A 9 -20.27 11.42 23.85
CA SER A 9 -19.84 11.68 25.23
C SER A 9 -20.70 12.80 25.82
N ILE A 10 -21.19 12.60 27.06
CA ILE A 10 -22.00 13.58 27.78
C ILE A 10 -21.31 13.86 29.12
N ASP A 11 -21.17 15.14 29.47
CA ASP A 11 -20.74 15.52 30.81
C ASP A 11 -21.87 15.28 31.82
N ILE A 12 -21.59 14.38 32.79
CA ILE A 12 -22.49 14.00 33.88
C ILE A 12 -21.99 14.45 35.25
N SER A 13 -20.91 15.24 35.30
CA SER A 13 -20.36 15.83 36.53
C SER A 13 -21.43 16.67 37.24
N ASP A 14 -21.64 16.43 38.54
CA ASP A 14 -22.69 17.06 39.36
C ASP A 14 -24.13 16.88 38.86
N ARG A 15 -24.37 16.06 37.83
CA ARG A 15 -25.72 15.78 37.31
C ARG A 15 -26.38 14.69 38.15
N LYS A 16 -27.66 14.89 38.45
CA LYS A 16 -28.49 13.89 39.14
C LYS A 16 -28.81 12.72 38.23
N ILE A 17 -28.47 11.52 38.66
CA ILE A 17 -28.76 10.26 37.96
C ILE A 17 -29.48 9.31 38.92
N LEU A 18 -30.58 8.73 38.45
CA LEU A 18 -31.38 7.79 39.23
C LEU A 18 -31.00 6.35 38.88
N VAL A 19 -30.84 5.49 39.89
CA VAL A 19 -30.70 4.04 39.72
C VAL A 19 -31.89 3.37 40.39
N ILE A 20 -32.67 2.60 39.63
CA ILE A 20 -33.86 1.91 40.11
C ILE A 20 -33.54 0.42 40.25
N GLY A 21 -33.71 -0.12 41.45
CA GLY A 21 -33.20 -1.44 41.83
C GLY A 21 -31.94 -1.36 42.70
N GLY A 22 -31.81 -2.27 43.68
CA GLY A 22 -30.78 -2.23 44.71
C GLY A 22 -29.87 -3.46 44.76
N GLY A 23 -29.80 -4.24 43.68
CA GLY A 23 -28.99 -5.46 43.57
C GLY A 23 -27.60 -5.26 42.94
N GLN A 24 -26.91 -6.36 42.65
CA GLN A 24 -25.54 -6.35 42.11
C GLN A 24 -25.39 -5.61 40.77
N SER A 25 -26.43 -5.60 39.92
CA SER A 25 -26.42 -4.84 38.67
C SER A 25 -26.48 -3.32 38.90
N ALA A 26 -27.25 -2.88 39.90
CA ALA A 26 -27.25 -1.48 40.33
C ALA A 26 -25.88 -1.08 40.88
N LEU A 27 -25.26 -1.92 41.72
CA LEU A 27 -23.91 -1.69 42.26
C LEU A 27 -22.86 -1.51 41.15
N LYS A 28 -22.92 -2.32 40.07
CA LYS A 28 -22.04 -2.16 38.90
C LYS A 28 -22.24 -0.80 38.20
N LYS A 29 -23.48 -0.35 38.02
CA LYS A 29 -23.78 0.97 37.42
C LYS A 29 -23.33 2.12 38.33
N ILE A 30 -23.60 2.04 39.63
CA ILE A 30 -23.18 3.04 40.63
C ILE A 30 -21.67 3.26 40.57
N ARG A 31 -20.86 2.18 40.61
CA ARG A 31 -19.39 2.26 40.54
C ARG A 31 -18.87 2.93 39.26
N ILE A 32 -19.55 2.74 38.11
CA ILE A 32 -19.20 3.42 36.86
C ILE A 32 -19.52 4.91 36.96
N LEU A 33 -20.73 5.26 37.40
CA LEU A 33 -21.19 6.65 37.47
C LEU A 33 -20.41 7.50 38.48
N GLN A 34 -19.98 6.91 39.61
CA GLN A 34 -19.15 7.59 40.62
C GLN A 34 -17.80 8.04 40.06
N ARG A 35 -17.22 7.30 39.10
CA ARG A 35 -15.96 7.70 38.43
C ARG A 35 -16.06 8.99 37.62
N PHE A 36 -17.28 9.39 37.24
CA PHE A 36 -17.58 10.59 36.46
C PHE A 36 -18.30 11.67 37.26
N GLY A 37 -18.22 11.63 38.60
CA GLY A 37 -18.71 12.72 39.46
C GLY A 37 -20.23 12.92 39.47
N ALA A 38 -21.02 11.92 39.06
CA ALA A 38 -22.48 12.03 39.06
C ALA A 38 -23.08 12.00 40.48
N GLN A 39 -24.15 12.75 40.70
CA GLN A 39 -24.95 12.71 41.93
C GLN A 39 -25.96 11.57 41.83
N ILE A 40 -25.66 10.43 42.45
CA ILE A 40 -26.45 9.20 42.28
C ILE A 40 -27.41 8.99 43.44
N ASN A 41 -28.68 8.78 43.10
CA ASN A 41 -29.71 8.35 44.04
C ASN A 41 -30.21 6.96 43.65
N VAL A 42 -30.48 6.10 44.64
CA VAL A 42 -30.96 4.72 44.44
C VAL A 42 -32.38 4.59 45.00
N VAL A 43 -33.31 4.04 44.21
CA VAL A 43 -34.69 3.71 44.65
C VAL A 43 -34.94 2.23 44.45
N ALA A 44 -35.25 1.49 45.52
CA ALA A 44 -35.65 0.08 45.44
C ALA A 44 -36.33 -0.39 46.73
N GLU A 45 -37.18 -1.42 46.63
CA GLU A 45 -37.80 -2.05 47.83
C GLU A 45 -36.76 -2.80 48.68
N ASN A 46 -35.75 -3.38 48.04
CA ASN A 46 -34.65 -4.10 48.67
C ASN A 46 -33.33 -3.55 48.12
N ILE A 47 -32.42 -3.17 49.02
CA ILE A 47 -31.09 -2.63 48.72
C ILE A 47 -30.08 -3.47 49.49
N ILE A 48 -29.05 -3.97 48.81
CA ILE A 48 -27.99 -4.79 49.42
C ILE A 48 -26.99 -3.90 50.20
N ASP A 49 -26.35 -4.47 51.21
CA ASP A 49 -25.41 -3.75 52.08
C ASP A 49 -24.27 -3.07 51.29
N GLU A 50 -23.81 -3.68 50.18
CA GLU A 50 -22.74 -3.10 49.36
C GLU A 50 -23.16 -1.82 48.62
N VAL A 51 -24.46 -1.63 48.36
CA VAL A 51 -25.00 -0.38 47.79
C VAL A 51 -25.11 0.70 48.86
N HIS A 52 -25.51 0.34 50.08
CA HIS A 52 -25.44 1.27 51.22
C HIS A 52 -23.99 1.69 51.53
N ALA A 53 -23.05 0.74 51.48
CA ALA A 53 -21.63 0.98 51.69
C ALA A 53 -20.97 1.83 50.58
N SER A 54 -21.61 2.02 49.42
CA SER A 54 -21.05 2.85 48.34
C SER A 54 -21.26 4.36 48.57
N GLY A 55 -21.95 4.77 49.64
CA GLY A 55 -22.12 6.18 50.03
C GLY A 55 -23.11 6.99 49.21
N VAL A 56 -23.92 6.35 48.36
CA VAL A 56 -24.97 7.01 47.57
C VAL A 56 -26.27 7.16 48.37
N ALA A 57 -27.10 8.15 48.05
CA ALA A 57 -28.37 8.33 48.73
C ALA A 57 -29.35 7.21 48.36
N CYS A 58 -29.72 6.40 49.34
CA CYS A 58 -30.57 5.22 49.17
C CYS A 58 -31.97 5.46 49.74
N PHE A 59 -32.99 5.28 48.91
CA PHE A 59 -34.40 5.43 49.26
C PHE A 59 -35.09 4.06 49.16
N GLN A 60 -35.25 3.41 50.32
CA GLN A 60 -35.87 2.09 50.36
C GLN A 60 -37.40 2.19 50.24
N LYS A 61 -37.90 2.19 49.00
CA LYS A 61 -39.33 2.28 48.67
C LYS A 61 -39.63 1.72 47.28
N LYS A 62 -40.91 1.60 46.95
CA LYS A 62 -41.37 1.36 45.57
C LYS A 62 -41.08 2.56 44.67
N TYR A 63 -40.79 2.28 43.41
CA TYR A 63 -40.67 3.30 42.37
C TYR A 63 -42.01 3.98 42.11
N GLU A 64 -42.01 5.30 42.05
CA GLU A 64 -43.16 6.12 41.66
C GLU A 64 -42.74 7.12 40.57
N LYS A 65 -43.65 7.46 39.65
CA LYS A 65 -43.37 8.39 38.53
C LYS A 65 -42.81 9.76 38.99
N SER A 66 -43.18 10.22 40.18
CA SER A 66 -42.64 11.43 40.81
C SER A 66 -41.13 11.38 41.09
N ASP A 67 -40.54 10.19 41.19
CA ASP A 67 -39.10 10.01 41.46
C ASP A 67 -38.23 10.43 40.27
N LEU A 68 -38.81 10.68 39.09
CA LEU A 68 -38.08 11.13 37.91
C LEU A 68 -37.80 12.65 37.89
N GLN A 69 -38.33 13.41 38.83
CA GLN A 69 -38.19 14.87 38.83
C GLN A 69 -36.72 15.32 39.04
N ASN A 70 -36.24 16.16 38.13
CA ASN A 70 -34.90 16.78 38.15
C ASN A 70 -33.70 15.82 37.95
N TYR A 71 -33.91 14.67 37.29
CA TYR A 71 -32.83 13.79 36.86
C TYR A 71 -32.50 13.98 35.38
N LEU A 72 -31.23 13.81 34.99
CA LEU A 72 -30.80 13.85 33.59
C LEU A 72 -31.08 12.53 32.87
N MET A 73 -30.78 11.43 33.56
CA MET A 73 -30.91 10.07 33.04
C MET A 73 -31.16 9.09 34.19
N LEU A 74 -31.62 7.89 33.86
CA LEU A 74 -31.81 6.80 34.80
C LEU A 74 -31.31 5.46 34.27
N TYR A 75 -31.00 4.57 35.21
CA TYR A 75 -30.69 3.16 34.98
C TYR A 75 -31.69 2.28 35.72
N SER A 76 -32.45 1.46 34.99
CA SER A 76 -33.25 0.39 35.62
C SER A 76 -32.43 -0.89 35.73
N CYS A 77 -32.44 -1.47 36.92
CA CYS A 77 -31.78 -2.72 37.31
C CYS A 77 -32.75 -3.58 38.13
N THR A 78 -34.04 -3.57 37.76
CA THR A 78 -35.12 -4.22 38.53
C THR A 78 -35.30 -5.70 38.18
N ASN A 79 -34.92 -6.10 36.96
CA ASN A 79 -35.19 -7.42 36.37
C ASN A 79 -36.70 -7.79 36.36
N ASN A 80 -37.58 -6.79 36.34
CA ASN A 80 -39.03 -6.95 36.29
C ASN A 80 -39.55 -6.30 35.01
N GLU A 81 -39.96 -7.10 34.02
CA GLU A 81 -40.32 -6.62 32.69
C GLU A 81 -41.51 -5.65 32.68
N GLU A 82 -42.49 -5.82 33.56
CA GLU A 82 -43.65 -4.93 33.67
C GLU A 82 -43.23 -3.55 34.21
N LEU A 83 -42.41 -3.56 35.27
CA LEU A 83 -41.86 -2.35 35.86
C LEU A 83 -40.87 -1.64 34.92
N ASP A 84 -40.02 -2.38 34.21
CA ASP A 84 -39.08 -1.81 33.23
C ASP A 84 -39.80 -1.17 32.03
N ARG A 85 -40.91 -1.74 31.57
CA ARG A 85 -41.79 -1.11 30.57
C ARG A 85 -42.44 0.17 31.11
N GLN A 86 -42.89 0.17 32.37
CA GLN A 86 -43.42 1.37 33.02
C GLN A 86 -42.34 2.47 33.11
N ILE A 87 -41.15 2.15 33.62
CA ILE A 87 -40.01 3.08 33.75
C ILE A 87 -39.61 3.67 32.39
N ALA A 88 -39.59 2.86 31.33
CA ALA A 88 -39.28 3.32 29.98
C ALA A 88 -40.34 4.30 29.41
N HIS A 89 -41.61 4.09 29.75
CA HIS A 89 -42.70 5.02 29.40
C HIS A 89 -42.64 6.31 30.22
N ASP A 90 -42.55 6.19 31.55
CA ASP A 90 -42.50 7.32 32.48
C ASP A 90 -41.28 8.22 32.25
N GLY A 91 -40.10 7.64 31.97
CA GLY A 91 -38.88 8.38 31.61
C GLY A 91 -39.02 9.18 30.32
N LYS A 92 -39.63 8.58 29.29
CA LYS A 92 -39.89 9.26 28.02
C LYS A 92 -40.84 10.45 28.18
N GLU A 93 -41.87 10.33 29.02
CA GLU A 93 -42.79 11.45 29.30
C GLU A 93 -42.15 12.54 30.18
N ALA A 94 -41.29 12.16 31.12
CA ALA A 94 -40.57 13.09 31.99
C ALA A 94 -39.37 13.79 31.31
N GLY A 95 -39.00 13.38 30.09
CA GLY A 95 -37.80 13.88 29.39
C GLY A 95 -36.47 13.37 29.96
N VAL A 96 -36.50 12.28 30.74
CA VAL A 96 -35.34 11.65 31.38
C VAL A 96 -34.85 10.51 30.50
N LEU A 97 -33.56 10.48 30.17
CA LEU A 97 -33.00 9.42 29.32
C LEU A 97 -32.99 8.07 30.06
N VAL A 98 -33.56 7.03 29.45
CA VAL A 98 -33.68 5.68 30.04
C VAL A 98 -32.66 4.68 29.48
N ASN A 99 -31.98 3.96 30.38
CA ASN A 99 -31.29 2.71 30.10
C ASN A 99 -31.88 1.58 30.98
N ILE A 100 -32.35 0.49 30.35
CA ILE A 100 -32.83 -0.71 31.05
C ILE A 100 -31.74 -1.79 30.95
N HIS A 101 -31.41 -2.43 32.07
CA HIS A 101 -30.47 -3.55 32.10
C HIS A 101 -31.01 -4.72 31.25
N ASP A 102 -30.16 -5.23 30.36
CA ASP A 102 -30.39 -6.42 29.52
C ASP A 102 -31.64 -6.37 28.62
N ASN A 103 -32.24 -5.18 28.43
CA ASN A 103 -33.33 -4.95 27.47
C ASN A 103 -33.07 -3.73 26.56
N PRO A 104 -32.25 -3.88 25.50
CA PRO A 104 -31.92 -2.79 24.57
C PRO A 104 -33.12 -2.18 23.84
N ALA A 105 -34.23 -2.90 23.70
CA ALA A 105 -35.42 -2.42 23.00
C ALA A 105 -36.12 -1.27 23.74
N LEU A 106 -36.01 -1.23 25.07
CA LEU A 106 -36.55 -0.18 25.94
C LEU A 106 -35.56 0.97 26.21
N CYS A 107 -34.31 0.84 25.78
CA CYS A 107 -33.27 1.86 25.97
C CYS A 107 -33.41 3.03 24.98
N GLN A 108 -33.20 4.25 25.50
CA GLN A 108 -32.94 5.46 24.69
C GLN A 108 -31.45 5.71 24.50
N PHE A 109 -30.60 5.19 25.39
CA PHE A 109 -29.15 5.24 25.29
C PHE A 109 -28.52 3.94 25.83
N VAL A 110 -27.26 3.67 25.48
CA VAL A 110 -26.52 2.47 25.88
C VAL A 110 -25.22 2.87 26.60
N SER A 111 -24.82 2.11 27.62
CA SER A 111 -23.51 2.28 28.24
C SER A 111 -22.45 1.52 27.42
N PRO A 112 -21.41 2.18 26.88
CA PRO A 112 -20.29 1.49 26.27
C PRO A 112 -19.40 0.77 27.29
N ALA A 113 -18.57 -0.16 26.83
CA ALA A 113 -17.42 -0.64 27.58
C ALA A 113 -16.33 0.46 27.56
N ILE A 114 -16.07 1.06 28.72
CA ILE A 114 -15.14 2.20 28.84
C ILE A 114 -13.79 1.74 29.39
N TYR A 115 -12.71 2.11 28.69
CA TYR A 115 -11.35 2.20 29.23
C TYR A 115 -10.99 3.69 29.41
N GLN A 116 -10.14 3.98 30.39
CA GLN A 116 -9.70 5.35 30.67
C GLN A 116 -8.33 5.30 31.34
N ASP A 117 -7.38 6.04 30.77
CA ASP A 117 -6.05 6.26 31.33
C ASP A 117 -5.64 7.72 31.10
N GLY A 118 -5.21 8.39 32.17
CA GLY A 118 -5.01 9.83 32.21
C GLY A 118 -6.17 10.63 31.59
N ASN A 119 -5.85 11.40 30.55
CA ASN A 119 -6.81 12.23 29.80
C ASN A 119 -7.48 11.51 28.63
N ILE A 120 -7.13 10.25 28.35
CA ILE A 120 -7.69 9.46 27.25
C ILE A 120 -8.82 8.57 27.80
N SER A 121 -9.97 8.59 27.14
CA SER A 121 -11.04 7.61 27.36
C SER A 121 -11.47 6.98 26.05
N VAL A 122 -11.56 5.66 26.05
CA VAL A 122 -12.02 4.85 24.92
C VAL A 122 -13.35 4.22 25.29
N ALA A 123 -14.36 4.40 24.45
CA ALA A 123 -15.70 3.84 24.62
C ALA A 123 -16.01 2.90 23.45
N VAL A 124 -16.18 1.61 23.74
CA VAL A 124 -16.53 0.58 22.74
C VAL A 124 -17.99 0.16 22.93
N SER A 125 -18.77 0.14 21.85
CA SER A 125 -20.19 -0.26 21.87
C SER A 125 -20.57 -1.04 20.61
N SER A 126 -21.22 -2.17 20.79
CA SER A 126 -21.81 -3.02 19.75
C SER A 126 -23.32 -2.74 19.56
N ASN A 127 -23.76 -1.49 19.72
CA ASN A 127 -25.19 -1.11 19.74
C ASN A 127 -26.04 -1.90 20.76
N ALA A 128 -25.40 -2.42 21.82
CA ALA A 128 -25.97 -3.36 22.79
C ALA A 128 -26.42 -4.72 22.22
N GLU A 129 -25.91 -5.13 21.05
CA GLU A 129 -26.12 -6.46 20.48
C GLU A 129 -25.14 -7.50 21.04
N ASN A 130 -23.87 -7.12 21.31
CA ASN A 130 -22.86 -8.02 21.87
C ASN A 130 -21.97 -7.34 22.93
N VAL A 131 -22.39 -7.37 24.19
CA VAL A 131 -21.67 -6.73 25.31
C VAL A 131 -20.30 -7.37 25.56
N ASN A 132 -20.17 -8.68 25.36
CA ASN A 132 -18.92 -9.42 25.59
C ASN A 132 -17.84 -9.04 24.57
N GLU A 133 -18.21 -8.84 23.30
CA GLU A 133 -17.30 -8.36 22.25
C GLU A 133 -16.86 -6.91 22.48
N SER A 134 -17.77 -6.03 22.95
CA SER A 134 -17.38 -4.68 23.38
C SER A 134 -16.36 -4.69 24.53
N ILE A 135 -16.54 -5.62 25.48
CA ILE A 135 -15.60 -5.87 26.59
C ILE A 135 -14.26 -6.41 26.07
N HIS A 136 -14.27 -7.34 25.12
CA HIS A 136 -13.07 -7.95 24.54
C HIS A 136 -12.25 -6.93 23.74
N ILE A 137 -12.88 -6.20 22.82
CA ILE A 137 -12.22 -5.15 22.02
C ILE A 137 -11.69 -4.04 22.92
N ARG A 138 -12.45 -3.61 23.95
CA ARG A 138 -11.94 -2.66 24.94
C ARG A 138 -10.73 -3.22 25.68
N ASN A 139 -10.70 -4.51 26.04
CA ASN A 139 -9.51 -5.12 26.67
C ASN A 139 -8.31 -5.15 25.72
N GLN A 140 -8.49 -5.47 24.44
CA GLN A 140 -7.41 -5.42 23.45
C GLN A 140 -6.86 -3.99 23.28
N ILE A 141 -7.74 -2.98 23.29
CA ILE A 141 -7.32 -1.56 23.25
C ILE A 141 -6.63 -1.15 24.55
N GLN A 142 -7.10 -1.64 25.71
CA GLN A 142 -6.45 -1.45 27.01
C GLN A 142 -5.05 -2.08 27.00
N GLU A 143 -4.90 -3.34 26.61
CA GLU A 143 -3.60 -4.01 26.51
C GLU A 143 -2.66 -3.29 25.55
N TYR A 144 -3.16 -2.82 24.40
CA TYR A 144 -2.40 -2.00 23.45
C TYR A 144 -1.96 -0.65 24.06
N LEU A 145 -2.84 0.06 24.77
CA LEU A 145 -2.51 1.33 25.44
C LEU A 145 -1.61 1.14 26.65
N GLU A 146 -1.76 0.07 27.42
CA GLU A 146 -0.88 -0.30 28.53
C GLU A 146 0.50 -0.75 28.03
N LEU A 147 0.60 -1.39 26.85
CA LEU A 147 1.87 -1.64 26.17
C LEU A 147 2.54 -0.32 25.71
N LEU A 148 1.77 0.65 25.24
CA LEU A 148 2.27 1.99 24.91
C LEU A 148 2.74 2.77 26.16
N VAL A 149 2.04 2.66 27.29
CA VAL A 149 2.37 3.37 28.54
C VAL A 149 3.48 2.70 29.35
N SER A 150 3.55 1.37 29.35
CA SER A 150 4.70 0.63 29.92
C SER A 150 5.98 0.83 29.10
N SER A 151 5.86 1.17 27.81
CA SER A 151 6.97 1.67 26.98
C SER A 151 7.33 3.13 27.25
N GLY A 152 6.57 3.85 28.07
CA GLY A 152 6.65 5.30 28.16
C GLY A 152 6.01 5.94 29.39
N ASN A 153 6.47 5.62 30.60
CA ASN A 153 6.49 6.61 31.69
C ASN A 153 7.37 6.23 32.89
N SER A 154 8.34 7.10 33.21
CA SER A 154 8.83 7.28 34.59
C SER A 154 9.19 8.74 34.84
N GLN A 155 8.24 9.49 35.41
CA GLN A 155 8.46 10.78 36.06
C GLN A 155 7.52 10.93 37.27
N PRO A 156 8.05 11.34 38.44
CA PRO A 156 7.27 11.99 39.48
C PRO A 156 7.59 13.49 39.62
N ALA A 157 6.51 14.26 39.61
CA ALA A 157 6.30 15.67 39.96
C ALA A 157 7.45 16.61 40.42
N SER A 158 7.60 17.69 39.64
CA SER A 158 7.70 19.11 40.05
C SER A 158 8.74 19.58 41.09
N THR A 159 9.82 20.19 40.58
CA THR A 159 10.32 21.53 40.98
C THR A 159 11.07 22.12 39.77
N PRO A 160 11.28 23.45 39.64
CA PRO A 160 11.67 24.04 38.35
C PRO A 160 13.13 23.75 38.02
N ILE A 161 13.37 22.80 37.12
CA ILE A 161 14.70 22.40 36.66
C ILE A 161 14.72 22.34 35.12
N GLN A 162 15.84 22.75 34.54
CA GLN A 162 16.03 23.05 33.13
C GLN A 162 15.82 21.86 32.17
N ALA A 163 15.53 22.19 30.91
CA ALA A 163 15.25 21.24 29.83
C ALA A 163 16.34 20.17 29.64
N LYS A 164 15.90 18.94 29.35
CA LYS A 164 16.71 17.87 28.76
C LYS A 164 16.13 17.49 27.41
N ASN A 165 16.96 17.50 26.37
CA ASN A 165 16.57 17.17 24.99
C ASN A 165 15.99 15.75 24.89
N SER A 166 14.75 15.61 24.42
CA SER A 166 14.33 14.42 23.67
C SER A 166 14.90 14.51 22.25
N LYS A 167 15.35 13.38 21.69
CA LYS A 167 15.73 13.32 20.26
C LYS A 167 14.45 13.15 19.45
N GLN A 168 14.03 14.21 18.76
CA GLN A 168 12.94 14.16 17.78
C GLN A 168 13.49 13.82 16.39
N LEU A 169 12.78 12.97 15.65
CA LEU A 169 13.05 12.63 14.25
C LEU A 169 11.76 12.65 13.43
N LYS A 170 11.81 13.15 12.21
CA LYS A 170 10.70 13.04 11.26
C LYS A 170 11.12 12.28 10.01
N ILE A 171 10.32 11.29 9.63
CA ILE A 171 10.53 10.43 8.46
C ILE A 171 9.58 10.89 7.36
N LEU A 172 10.13 11.48 6.31
CA LEU A 172 9.41 11.95 5.14
C LEU A 172 9.48 10.89 4.04
N TYR A 173 8.34 10.41 3.54
CA TYR A 173 8.31 9.36 2.52
C TYR A 173 7.62 9.77 1.22
N GLY A 174 8.20 9.32 0.10
CA GLY A 174 7.64 9.44 -1.24
C GLY A 174 7.57 8.05 -1.88
N THR A 175 6.38 7.62 -2.28
CA THR A 175 6.14 6.25 -2.74
C THR A 175 5.20 6.20 -3.93
N HIS A 176 5.36 5.16 -4.76
CA HIS A 176 4.40 4.81 -5.80
C HIS A 176 3.62 3.56 -5.38
N THR A 177 4.29 2.42 -5.19
CA THR A 177 3.66 1.14 -4.78
C THR A 177 3.62 0.89 -3.27
N GLY A 178 3.81 1.91 -2.43
CA GLY A 178 3.77 1.76 -0.96
C GLY A 178 5.06 1.27 -0.30
N ARG A 179 6.04 0.73 -1.04
CA ARG A 179 7.32 0.21 -0.50
C ARG A 179 8.03 1.20 0.45
N SER A 180 8.17 2.46 0.03
CA SER A 180 8.81 3.52 0.83
C SER A 180 8.07 3.79 2.15
N LYS A 181 6.72 3.73 2.13
CA LYS A 181 5.88 3.88 3.33
C LYS A 181 6.07 2.71 4.29
N THR A 182 6.20 1.49 3.78
CA THR A 182 6.46 0.29 4.59
C THR A 182 7.82 0.36 5.31
N ILE A 183 8.88 0.80 4.62
CA ILE A 183 10.19 1.00 5.25
C ILE A 183 10.14 2.14 6.28
N ALA A 184 9.39 3.22 6.01
CA ALA A 184 9.19 4.31 6.97
C ALA A 184 8.46 3.84 8.25
N GLY A 185 7.47 2.95 8.13
CA GLY A 185 6.81 2.30 9.26
C GLY A 185 7.79 1.46 10.10
N LYS A 186 8.52 0.53 9.47
CA LYS A 186 9.55 -0.30 10.13
C LYS A 186 10.59 0.55 10.90
N LEU A 187 11.06 1.64 10.29
CA LEU A 187 12.02 2.55 10.90
C LEU A 187 11.41 3.28 12.11
N ALA A 188 10.17 3.76 11.98
CA ALA A 188 9.47 4.42 13.07
C ALA A 188 9.25 3.49 14.28
N GLU A 189 8.82 2.25 14.05
CA GLU A 189 8.64 1.23 15.09
C GLU A 189 9.96 0.92 15.82
N LYS A 190 11.04 0.62 15.06
CA LYS A 190 12.35 0.32 15.66
C LYS A 190 12.94 1.51 16.44
N LEU A 191 12.72 2.75 16.00
CA LEU A 191 13.17 3.95 16.73
C LEU A 191 12.29 4.27 17.94
N ALA A 192 10.97 4.13 17.85
CA ALA A 192 10.05 4.34 18.96
C ALA A 192 10.35 3.36 20.10
N SER A 193 10.66 2.09 19.79
CA SER A 193 11.11 1.08 20.77
C SER A 193 12.45 1.42 21.46
N ARG A 194 13.18 2.43 20.97
CA ARG A 194 14.41 2.98 21.57
C ARG A 194 14.20 4.35 22.25
N GLY A 195 12.95 4.77 22.46
CA GLY A 195 12.62 6.02 23.14
C GLY A 195 12.85 7.29 22.30
N VAL A 196 12.94 7.15 20.98
CA VAL A 196 13.01 8.29 20.05
C VAL A 196 11.59 8.73 19.69
N GLU A 197 11.33 10.03 19.76
CA GLU A 197 10.05 10.60 19.32
C GLU A 197 10.06 10.69 17.79
N VAL A 198 9.23 9.88 17.11
CA VAL A 198 9.21 9.78 15.65
C VAL A 198 7.85 10.16 15.06
N GLN A 199 7.87 11.02 14.05
CA GLN A 199 6.71 11.28 13.19
C GLN A 199 6.97 10.80 11.75
N SER A 200 6.09 9.99 11.19
CA SER A 200 6.13 9.63 9.76
C SER A 200 5.12 10.47 8.98
N VAL A 201 5.54 11.10 7.87
CA VAL A 201 4.72 12.03 7.08
C VAL A 201 4.93 11.78 5.59
N ALA A 202 3.85 11.80 4.83
CA ALA A 202 3.88 11.75 3.37
C ALA A 202 4.40 13.07 2.78
N LEU A 203 5.16 13.03 1.68
CA LEU A 203 5.80 14.24 1.13
C LEU A 203 4.83 15.29 0.56
N ASP A 204 3.61 14.90 0.20
CA ASP A 204 2.50 15.74 -0.27
C ASP A 204 1.73 16.42 0.89
N ASP A 205 1.69 15.77 2.05
CA ASP A 205 1.18 16.34 3.31
C ASP A 205 2.21 17.25 4.01
N TYR A 206 3.50 17.12 3.66
CA TYR A 206 4.58 17.87 4.32
C TYR A 206 4.61 19.36 3.93
N LYS A 207 4.47 20.23 4.93
CA LYS A 207 4.49 21.69 4.73
C LYS A 207 5.92 22.19 4.65
N THR A 208 6.44 22.37 3.44
CA THR A 208 7.82 22.82 3.12
C THR A 208 8.35 24.01 3.94
N ARG A 209 7.48 24.92 4.39
CA ARG A 209 7.83 26.04 5.31
C ARG A 209 8.37 25.59 6.68
N GLN A 210 8.11 24.35 7.09
CA GLN A 210 8.62 23.77 8.34
C GLN A 210 10.09 23.36 8.25
N LEU A 211 10.65 23.19 7.03
CA LEU A 211 11.97 22.60 6.82
C LEU A 211 13.12 23.32 7.54
N SER A 212 13.06 24.65 7.65
CA SER A 212 14.06 25.45 8.36
C SER A 212 13.98 25.34 9.89
N SER A 213 13.00 24.62 10.44
CA SER A 213 12.86 24.33 11.88
C SER A 213 13.09 22.86 12.23
N GLU A 214 13.32 21.98 11.26
CA GLU A 214 13.61 20.56 11.50
C GLU A 214 15.08 20.37 11.91
N SER A 215 15.34 19.60 12.97
CA SER A 215 16.70 19.26 13.39
C SER A 215 17.20 17.91 12.87
N ASN A 216 16.30 16.95 12.66
CA ASN A 216 16.65 15.61 12.17
C ASN A 216 15.57 15.08 11.21
N LEU A 217 15.95 14.71 9.98
CA LEU A 217 15.05 14.12 8.98
C LEU A 217 15.59 12.81 8.40
N VAL A 218 14.69 11.87 8.09
CA VAL A 218 14.99 10.76 7.17
C VAL A 218 14.08 10.85 5.96
N PHE A 219 14.66 10.78 4.77
CA PHE A 219 13.93 10.72 3.50
C PHE A 219 13.91 9.29 2.99
N ILE A 220 12.72 8.74 2.74
CA ILE A 220 12.54 7.41 2.17
C ILE A 220 11.75 7.53 0.88
N VAL A 221 12.44 7.50 -0.27
CA VAL A 221 11.86 7.94 -1.54
C VAL A 221 12.13 6.94 -2.66
N SER A 222 11.09 6.48 -3.34
CA SER A 222 11.23 5.73 -4.59
C SER A 222 11.47 6.67 -5.76
N THR A 223 12.14 6.22 -6.81
CA THR A 223 12.18 6.86 -8.13
C THR A 223 11.17 6.19 -9.05
N HIS A 224 10.51 6.94 -9.92
CA HIS A 224 9.57 6.43 -10.91
C HIS A 224 10.05 6.75 -12.33
N GLY A 225 9.49 6.07 -13.33
CA GLY A 225 9.79 6.32 -14.74
C GLY A 225 11.27 6.32 -15.12
N GLU A 226 11.66 7.33 -15.88
CA GLU A 226 13.03 7.59 -16.32
C GLU A 226 13.72 8.58 -15.37
N GLY A 227 13.53 8.44 -14.06
CA GLY A 227 14.17 9.25 -13.03
C GLY A 227 13.28 10.28 -12.32
N GLU A 228 12.00 10.36 -12.69
CA GLU A 228 11.04 11.30 -12.09
C GLU A 228 10.70 10.95 -10.62
N PRO A 229 10.39 11.95 -9.77
CA PRO A 229 9.79 11.70 -8.46
C PRO A 229 8.40 11.04 -8.59
N PRO A 230 7.98 10.19 -7.63
CA PRO A 230 6.59 9.79 -7.48
C PRO A 230 5.71 11.03 -7.33
N ALA A 231 4.45 10.97 -7.81
CA ALA A 231 3.55 12.13 -7.81
C ALA A 231 3.45 12.84 -6.44
N MET A 232 3.36 12.08 -5.34
CA MET A 232 3.32 12.62 -3.98
C MET A 232 4.61 13.31 -3.50
N ALA A 233 5.73 13.13 -4.22
CA ALA A 233 7.01 13.75 -3.92
C ALA A 233 7.37 14.89 -4.89
N GLU A 234 6.57 15.11 -5.94
CA GLU A 234 6.88 16.00 -7.07
C GLU A 234 7.08 17.46 -6.61
N ASP A 235 6.16 18.00 -5.79
CA ASP A 235 6.24 19.39 -5.31
C ASP A 235 7.37 19.60 -4.28
N PHE A 236 7.65 18.62 -3.43
CA PHE A 236 8.78 18.69 -2.49
C PHE A 236 10.12 18.63 -3.22
N HIS A 237 10.26 17.73 -4.21
CA HIS A 237 11.47 17.60 -5.03
C HIS A 237 11.75 18.91 -5.80
N HIS A 238 10.73 19.52 -6.41
CA HIS A 238 10.86 20.85 -7.05
C HIS A 238 11.20 21.97 -6.06
N PHE A 239 10.67 21.91 -4.82
CA PHE A 239 10.99 22.89 -3.79
C PHE A 239 12.46 22.79 -3.34
N ILE A 240 12.93 21.59 -2.99
CA ILE A 240 14.26 21.38 -2.40
C ILE A 240 15.39 21.54 -3.42
N THR A 241 15.18 21.10 -4.67
CA THR A 241 16.14 21.31 -5.78
C THR A 241 16.06 22.72 -6.39
N GLY A 242 15.04 23.50 -6.02
CA GLY A 242 14.78 24.82 -6.55
C GLY A 242 15.40 25.97 -5.75
N LYS A 243 15.47 27.15 -6.37
CA LYS A 243 16.04 28.38 -5.77
C LYS A 243 15.29 28.94 -4.54
N ARG A 244 14.19 28.29 -4.11
CA ARG A 244 13.34 28.72 -2.98
C ARG A 244 13.67 27.98 -1.67
N ALA A 245 14.50 26.95 -1.71
CA ALA A 245 14.91 26.23 -0.51
C ALA A 245 15.80 27.12 0.38
N PRO A 246 15.54 27.18 1.71
CA PRO A 246 16.39 27.89 2.65
C PRO A 246 17.70 27.12 2.89
N GLN A 247 18.72 27.79 3.41
CA GLN A 247 19.90 27.12 3.97
C GLN A 247 19.51 26.37 5.25
N LEU A 248 20.12 25.20 5.48
CA LEU A 248 19.76 24.21 6.50
C LEU A 248 20.99 23.75 7.32
N PRO A 249 21.83 24.66 7.86
CA PRO A 249 23.09 24.31 8.51
C PRO A 249 22.91 23.45 9.78
N ASP A 250 21.74 23.49 10.41
CA ASP A 250 21.42 22.79 11.66
C ASP A 250 20.62 21.50 11.45
N LEU A 251 20.22 21.21 10.21
CA LEU A 251 19.52 19.98 9.86
C LEU A 251 20.50 18.81 9.73
N ASN A 252 20.28 17.75 10.49
CA ASN A 252 20.88 16.45 10.24
C ASN A 252 19.92 15.59 9.39
N TYR A 253 20.42 14.84 8.41
CA TYR A 253 19.55 14.07 7.53
C TYR A 253 20.12 12.70 7.14
N SER A 254 19.26 11.81 6.67
CA SER A 254 19.65 10.67 5.86
C SER A 254 18.68 10.45 4.69
N VAL A 255 19.14 9.84 3.62
CA VAL A 255 18.30 9.46 2.48
C VAL A 255 18.46 7.97 2.19
N LEU A 256 17.32 7.28 2.07
CA LEU A 256 17.22 5.91 1.61
C LEU A 256 16.34 5.91 0.35
N ALA A 257 16.99 5.71 -0.80
CA ALA A 257 16.38 5.80 -2.11
C ALA A 257 16.06 4.41 -2.65
N LEU A 258 14.88 4.23 -3.25
CA LEU A 258 14.47 2.99 -3.91
C LEU A 258 14.42 3.21 -5.43
N GLY A 259 14.87 2.23 -6.20
CA GLY A 259 14.75 2.23 -7.66
C GLY A 259 15.01 0.83 -8.23
N ASP A 260 15.27 0.76 -9.53
CA ASP A 260 15.73 -0.46 -10.21
C ASP A 260 16.95 -0.12 -11.06
N LYS A 261 18.03 -0.91 -10.91
CA LYS A 261 19.27 -0.73 -11.69
C LYS A 261 19.12 -1.03 -13.18
N SER A 262 18.00 -1.59 -13.63
CA SER A 262 17.66 -1.71 -15.06
C SER A 262 17.42 -0.35 -15.74
N TYR A 263 17.04 0.68 -14.96
CA TYR A 263 16.79 2.03 -15.45
C TYR A 263 18.06 2.89 -15.41
N LYS A 264 18.21 3.75 -16.43
CA LYS A 264 19.36 4.66 -16.55
C LYS A 264 19.54 5.56 -15.32
N LEU A 265 18.43 6.09 -14.81
CA LEU A 265 18.40 7.06 -13.72
C LEU A 265 18.04 6.39 -12.37
N PHE A 266 18.76 5.31 -12.06
CA PHE A 266 18.65 4.54 -10.82
C PHE A 266 18.74 5.44 -9.56
N CYS A 267 17.69 5.39 -8.73
CA CYS A 267 17.55 6.16 -7.49
C CYS A 267 17.64 7.69 -7.65
N LYS A 268 17.43 8.24 -8.86
CA LYS A 268 17.63 9.66 -9.18
C LYS A 268 16.92 10.62 -8.25
N THR A 269 15.67 10.35 -7.87
CA THR A 269 14.91 11.22 -6.95
C THR A 269 15.61 11.38 -5.59
N GLY A 270 16.14 10.29 -5.04
CA GLY A 270 16.87 10.33 -3.77
C GLY A 270 18.27 10.92 -3.88
N ILE A 271 18.94 10.71 -5.02
CA ILE A 271 20.21 11.38 -5.34
C ILE A 271 20.01 12.91 -5.39
N ASP A 272 18.96 13.39 -6.05
CA ASP A 272 18.67 14.82 -6.15
C ASP A 272 18.36 15.46 -4.80
N ILE A 273 17.60 14.76 -3.95
CA ILE A 273 17.30 15.22 -2.59
C ILE A 273 18.56 15.26 -1.73
N GLU A 274 19.44 14.25 -1.80
CA GLU A 274 20.72 14.26 -1.08
C GLU A 274 21.62 15.40 -1.55
N GLN A 275 21.79 15.57 -2.86
CA GLN A 275 22.61 16.63 -3.44
C GLN A 275 22.08 18.02 -3.07
N ALA A 276 20.77 18.22 -3.09
CA ALA A 276 20.16 19.47 -2.67
C ALA A 276 20.38 19.74 -1.16
N LEU A 277 20.11 18.77 -0.28
CA LEU A 277 20.32 18.91 1.16
C LEU A 277 21.78 19.24 1.50
N SER A 278 22.72 18.56 0.85
CA SER A 278 24.17 18.81 0.96
C SER A 278 24.56 20.23 0.52
N GLN A 279 24.03 20.70 -0.61
CA GLN A 279 24.24 22.08 -1.11
C GLN A 279 23.62 23.17 -0.22
N LEU A 280 22.56 22.83 0.53
CA LEU A 280 21.93 23.72 1.50
C LEU A 280 22.62 23.69 2.87
N GLY A 281 23.69 22.92 3.03
CA GLY A 281 24.50 22.85 4.26
C GLY A 281 24.00 21.87 5.33
N ALA A 282 23.02 21.03 5.01
CA ALA A 282 22.56 19.97 5.92
C ALA A 282 23.63 18.88 6.09
N LYS A 283 23.60 18.17 7.22
CA LYS A 283 24.65 17.23 7.65
C LYS A 283 24.16 15.77 7.55
N PRO A 284 24.81 14.89 6.78
CA PRO A 284 24.39 13.49 6.70
C PRO A 284 24.69 12.72 8.00
N ILE A 285 23.72 11.94 8.48
CA ILE A 285 23.85 10.99 9.61
C ILE A 285 24.40 9.66 9.09
N LEU A 286 23.80 9.14 8.02
CA LEU A 286 24.29 8.05 7.19
C LEU A 286 24.41 8.53 5.73
N PRO A 287 25.35 7.98 4.95
CA PRO A 287 25.39 8.21 3.50
C PRO A 287 24.10 7.71 2.84
N LEU A 288 23.81 8.28 1.66
CA LEU A 288 22.71 7.83 0.80
C LEU A 288 22.83 6.33 0.50
N LEU A 289 21.81 5.56 0.90
CA LEU A 289 21.62 4.19 0.43
C LEU A 289 20.76 4.19 -0.83
N LYS A 290 21.15 3.41 -1.84
CA LYS A 290 20.44 3.23 -3.10
C LYS A 290 20.04 1.76 -3.25
N LEU A 291 18.76 1.50 -3.06
CA LEU A 291 18.16 0.17 -3.05
C LEU A 291 17.64 -0.22 -4.44
N ASP A 292 17.95 -1.44 -4.84
CA ASP A 292 17.48 -2.06 -6.09
C ASP A 292 16.15 -2.81 -5.88
N VAL A 293 15.67 -3.58 -6.86
CA VAL A 293 14.39 -4.28 -6.73
C VAL A 293 14.38 -5.26 -5.54
N ASP A 294 15.47 -5.97 -5.23
CA ASP A 294 15.61 -6.92 -4.10
C ASP A 294 16.07 -6.23 -2.78
N PHE A 295 15.43 -5.12 -2.43
CA PHE A 295 15.91 -4.19 -1.40
C PHE A 295 15.80 -4.67 0.06
N GLU A 296 14.99 -5.69 0.36
CA GLU A 296 14.42 -5.85 1.70
C GLU A 296 15.50 -6.09 2.78
N GLU A 297 16.56 -6.82 2.45
CA GLU A 297 17.68 -7.12 3.35
C GLU A 297 18.61 -5.93 3.56
N GLU A 298 19.01 -5.24 2.48
CA GLU A 298 19.80 -4.01 2.57
C GLU A 298 19.07 -2.91 3.35
N ALA A 299 17.74 -2.81 3.17
CA ALA A 299 16.90 -1.88 3.91
C ALA A 299 16.81 -2.23 5.40
N ASP A 300 16.59 -3.49 5.76
CA ASP A 300 16.54 -3.91 7.16
C ASP A 300 17.89 -3.69 7.87
N ASN A 301 19.02 -4.04 7.23
CA ASN A 301 20.37 -3.77 7.72
C ASN A 301 20.66 -2.27 7.91
N TRP A 302 20.21 -1.44 6.97
CA TRP A 302 20.35 0.02 7.07
C TRP A 302 19.50 0.59 8.20
N ILE A 303 18.26 0.10 8.40
CA ILE A 303 17.42 0.51 9.51
C ILE A 303 18.11 0.20 10.84
N ASP A 304 18.64 -1.01 11.01
CA ASP A 304 19.33 -1.37 12.26
C ASP A 304 20.60 -0.53 12.50
N THR A 305 21.33 -0.21 11.43
CA THR A 305 22.48 0.71 11.48
C THR A 305 22.07 2.13 11.87
N PHE A 306 21.00 2.67 11.26
CA PHE A 306 20.48 3.99 11.57
C PHE A 306 19.94 4.08 12.99
N VAL A 307 19.15 3.08 13.42
CA VAL A 307 18.60 2.99 14.78
C VAL A 307 19.73 2.98 15.81
N LYS A 308 20.80 2.21 15.57
CA LYS A 308 21.98 2.19 16.44
C LYS A 308 22.62 3.59 16.58
N ILE A 309 22.96 4.21 15.46
CA ILE A 309 23.65 5.52 15.42
C ILE A 309 22.77 6.64 16.00
N PHE A 310 21.47 6.62 15.71
CA PHE A 310 20.55 7.67 16.14
C PHE A 310 20.10 7.52 17.59
N ALA A 311 19.95 6.29 18.11
CA ALA A 311 19.55 6.06 19.50
C ALA A 311 20.72 6.24 20.50
N GLU A 312 21.92 5.74 20.19
CA GLU A 312 23.12 5.95 21.03
C GLU A 312 23.56 7.43 21.03
N LYS A 313 24.28 8.00 22.01
CA LYS A 313 24.92 7.45 23.22
C LYS A 313 23.94 7.14 24.36
N THR A 314 23.77 5.86 24.66
CA THR A 314 23.72 5.34 26.03
C THR A 314 24.13 3.87 25.95
N GLU A 315 25.26 3.52 26.56
CA GLU A 315 25.72 2.13 26.61
C GLU A 315 24.82 1.31 27.55
N SER A 316 24.28 0.21 27.04
CA SER A 316 24.07 -1.05 27.75
C SER A 316 23.77 -2.12 26.70
N GLU A 317 24.60 -3.16 26.59
CA GLU A 317 24.32 -4.30 25.71
C GLU A 317 23.09 -5.09 26.20
N PRO A 318 22.23 -5.61 25.31
CA PRO A 318 21.18 -6.53 25.70
C PRO A 318 21.74 -7.95 25.92
N VAL A 319 21.53 -8.50 27.11
CA VAL A 319 21.81 -9.90 27.42
C VAL A 319 20.85 -10.81 26.64
N ILE A 320 21.39 -11.74 25.84
CA ILE A 320 20.61 -12.70 25.07
C ILE A 320 20.04 -13.78 25.99
N ASN A 321 18.77 -13.66 26.38
CA ASN A 321 18.01 -14.75 26.97
C ASN A 321 17.22 -15.50 25.89
N LYS A 322 17.78 -16.60 25.40
CA LYS A 322 17.03 -17.59 24.61
C LYS A 322 15.94 -18.20 25.49
N THR A 323 14.68 -17.89 25.19
CA THR A 323 13.53 -18.69 25.65
C THR A 323 12.84 -19.29 24.43
N SER A 324 12.64 -20.61 24.46
CA SER A 324 12.16 -21.38 23.33
C SER A 324 10.71 -21.04 23.00
N ALA A 325 10.45 -20.69 21.74
CA ALA A 325 9.08 -20.53 21.25
C ALA A 325 8.36 -21.89 21.25
N ASN A 326 7.30 -22.02 22.04
CA ASN A 326 6.33 -23.09 21.87
C ASN A 326 5.42 -22.74 20.69
N ASN A 327 5.22 -23.71 19.79
CA ASN A 327 4.40 -23.56 18.60
C ASN A 327 2.95 -23.15 18.95
N SER A 328 2.59 -21.92 18.57
CA SER A 328 1.22 -21.61 18.16
C SER A 328 1.22 -21.49 16.63
N SER A 329 0.14 -21.94 15.99
CA SER A 329 0.07 -22.04 14.53
C SER A 329 0.08 -20.66 13.88
N ALA A 330 1.24 -20.22 13.41
CA ALA A 330 1.38 -18.98 12.67
C ALA A 330 0.54 -19.03 11.37
N ASN A 331 -0.31 -18.04 11.18
CA ASN A 331 -0.86 -17.74 9.86
C ASN A 331 0.31 -17.47 8.91
N LYS A 332 0.52 -18.35 7.92
CA LYS A 332 1.62 -18.22 6.96
C LYS A 332 1.35 -17.04 6.03
N SER A 333 1.88 -15.87 6.37
CA SER A 333 1.90 -14.75 5.43
C SER A 333 2.86 -15.07 4.29
N TYR A 334 2.31 -15.26 3.10
CA TYR A 334 3.10 -15.35 1.88
C TYR A 334 3.66 -13.97 1.51
N SER A 335 4.84 -13.95 0.90
CA SER A 335 5.57 -12.74 0.54
C SER A 335 6.59 -13.04 -0.55
N ARG A 336 7.29 -12.04 -1.07
CA ARG A 336 8.37 -12.26 -2.03
C ARG A 336 9.45 -13.25 -1.55
N LYS A 337 9.82 -13.22 -0.26
CA LYS A 337 10.81 -14.14 0.33
C LYS A 337 10.24 -15.53 0.65
N ASN A 338 8.92 -15.69 0.63
CA ASN A 338 8.21 -16.94 0.87
C ASN A 338 6.96 -16.97 -0.05
N PRO A 339 7.14 -17.17 -1.37
CA PRO A 339 6.04 -17.11 -2.32
C PRO A 339 5.11 -18.31 -2.16
N PHE A 340 3.83 -18.12 -2.47
CA PHE A 340 2.87 -19.20 -2.57
C PHE A 340 3.08 -19.97 -3.87
N LYS A 341 2.94 -21.30 -3.84
CA LYS A 341 2.90 -22.10 -5.07
C LYS A 341 1.45 -22.20 -5.52
N ALA A 342 1.10 -21.38 -6.50
CA ALA A 342 -0.22 -21.34 -7.10
C ALA A 342 -0.32 -22.35 -8.24
N THR A 343 -1.45 -23.05 -8.32
CA THR A 343 -1.76 -23.98 -9.41
C THR A 343 -2.31 -23.20 -10.61
N VAL A 344 -1.79 -23.46 -11.81
CA VAL A 344 -2.38 -22.92 -13.05
C VAL A 344 -3.71 -23.61 -13.32
N LEU A 345 -4.81 -22.86 -13.26
CA LEU A 345 -6.17 -23.37 -13.49
C LEU A 345 -6.53 -23.32 -14.98
N ASP A 346 -6.23 -22.19 -15.64
CA ASP A 346 -6.43 -22.02 -17.08
C ASP A 346 -5.32 -21.16 -17.72
N LYS A 347 -5.07 -21.38 -19.01
CA LYS A 347 -4.09 -20.66 -19.85
C LYS A 347 -4.64 -20.55 -21.27
N VAL A 348 -5.24 -19.40 -21.61
CA VAL A 348 -5.89 -19.15 -22.91
C VAL A 348 -5.18 -18.04 -23.66
N LYS A 349 -4.79 -18.29 -24.92
CA LYS A 349 -4.36 -17.20 -25.81
C LYS A 349 -5.57 -16.39 -26.25
N ILE A 350 -5.62 -15.12 -25.85
CA ILE A 350 -6.73 -14.20 -26.12
C ILE A 350 -6.50 -13.31 -27.36
N THR A 351 -5.35 -13.42 -28.04
CA THR A 351 -5.19 -12.92 -29.41
C THR A 351 -5.55 -13.96 -30.47
N GLY A 352 -6.18 -13.48 -31.54
CA GLY A 352 -6.54 -14.24 -32.73
C GLY A 352 -5.34 -14.77 -33.51
N ARG A 353 -5.62 -15.68 -34.46
CA ARG A 353 -4.59 -16.43 -35.21
C ARG A 353 -3.67 -15.54 -36.04
N ASP A 354 -4.20 -14.47 -36.61
CA ASP A 354 -3.49 -13.55 -37.51
C ASP A 354 -2.87 -12.33 -36.78
N SER A 355 -2.84 -12.36 -35.45
CA SER A 355 -2.18 -11.34 -34.63
C SER A 355 -0.66 -11.45 -34.74
N ASP A 356 0.02 -10.30 -34.83
CA ASP A 356 1.47 -10.20 -34.61
C ASP A 356 1.81 -9.92 -33.13
N LYS A 357 0.85 -10.18 -32.24
CA LYS A 357 1.00 -10.24 -30.78
C LYS A 357 0.53 -11.59 -30.26
N GLU A 358 1.18 -12.03 -29.21
CA GLU A 358 0.75 -13.17 -28.42
C GLU A 358 0.41 -12.66 -27.02
N VAL A 359 -0.87 -12.75 -26.64
CA VAL A 359 -1.34 -12.36 -25.31
C VAL A 359 -2.12 -13.53 -24.69
N TYR A 360 -1.74 -13.90 -23.47
CA TYR A 360 -2.41 -14.94 -22.68
C TYR A 360 -3.23 -14.33 -21.54
N HIS A 361 -4.41 -14.91 -21.31
CA HIS A 361 -5.06 -14.95 -20.02
C HIS A 361 -4.51 -16.15 -19.25
N VAL A 362 -4.15 -15.98 -17.98
CA VAL A 362 -3.72 -17.07 -17.10
C VAL A 362 -4.43 -16.93 -15.77
N GLU A 363 -5.02 -18.02 -15.28
CA GLU A 363 -5.77 -18.10 -14.03
C GLU A 363 -4.98 -18.93 -13.03
N LEU A 364 -4.73 -18.41 -11.83
CA LEU A 364 -3.89 -19.03 -10.81
C LEU A 364 -4.67 -19.23 -9.51
N SER A 365 -4.75 -20.46 -9.03
CA SER A 365 -5.40 -20.79 -7.75
C SER A 365 -4.61 -20.23 -6.57
N LEU A 366 -5.31 -19.56 -5.67
CA LEU A 366 -4.87 -19.12 -4.34
C LEU A 366 -5.52 -19.98 -3.23
N GLU A 367 -6.13 -21.11 -3.55
CA GLU A 367 -6.82 -21.95 -2.56
C GLU A 367 -5.88 -22.40 -1.43
N GLY A 368 -6.37 -22.34 -0.18
CA GLY A 368 -5.60 -22.70 1.00
C GLY A 368 -4.48 -21.71 1.39
N SER A 369 -4.20 -20.67 0.58
CA SER A 369 -3.14 -19.69 0.86
C SER A 369 -3.51 -18.64 1.91
N GLY A 370 -4.81 -18.31 2.03
CA GLY A 370 -5.27 -17.16 2.82
C GLY A 370 -4.89 -15.79 2.24
N ILE A 371 -4.41 -15.74 1.00
CA ILE A 371 -4.01 -14.50 0.32
C ILE A 371 -5.25 -13.67 -0.07
N SER A 372 -5.23 -12.38 0.25
CA SER A 372 -6.27 -11.41 -0.11
C SER A 372 -5.72 -10.27 -0.99
N TYR A 373 -6.33 -10.02 -2.13
CA TYR A 373 -5.98 -8.92 -3.05
C TYR A 373 -7.21 -8.08 -3.43
N GLU A 374 -6.97 -6.84 -3.83
CA GLU A 374 -8.00 -5.90 -4.29
C GLU A 374 -7.74 -5.53 -5.76
N PRO A 375 -8.77 -5.13 -6.52
CA PRO A 375 -8.56 -4.60 -7.88
C PRO A 375 -7.49 -3.50 -7.91
N GLY A 376 -6.61 -3.56 -8.90
CA GLY A 376 -5.46 -2.65 -9.02
C GLY A 376 -4.23 -3.02 -8.19
N ASP A 377 -4.28 -4.07 -7.35
CA ASP A 377 -3.06 -4.72 -6.84
C ASP A 377 -2.32 -5.45 -7.99
N SER A 378 -1.05 -5.79 -7.75
CA SER A 378 -0.23 -6.55 -8.69
C SER A 378 0.14 -7.91 -8.11
N VAL A 379 0.27 -8.92 -8.97
CA VAL A 379 0.86 -10.23 -8.60
C VAL A 379 2.29 -10.30 -9.11
N GLY A 380 3.21 -10.60 -8.20
CA GLY A 380 4.60 -10.87 -8.50
C GLY A 380 4.81 -12.36 -8.77
N ILE A 381 5.32 -12.68 -9.96
CA ILE A 381 5.59 -14.04 -10.42
C ILE A 381 7.10 -14.25 -10.44
N LEU A 382 7.57 -15.28 -9.75
CA LEU A 382 8.94 -15.79 -9.86
C LEU A 382 8.96 -16.82 -10.99
N ALA A 383 9.74 -16.54 -12.02
CA ALA A 383 9.93 -17.41 -13.18
C ALA A 383 11.37 -17.92 -13.23
N ASN A 384 11.67 -18.76 -14.22
CA ASN A 384 13.01 -19.26 -14.53
C ASN A 384 13.47 -18.71 -15.88
N ASN A 385 14.77 -18.51 -16.04
CA ASN A 385 15.38 -18.05 -17.29
C ASN A 385 15.14 -19.03 -18.47
N PRO A 386 15.24 -18.57 -19.73
CA PRO A 386 15.12 -19.46 -20.89
C PRO A 386 16.22 -20.55 -20.86
N PRO A 387 15.89 -21.86 -20.84
CA PRO A 387 16.89 -22.92 -20.66
C PRO A 387 17.99 -22.92 -21.73
N SER A 388 17.63 -22.60 -22.98
CA SER A 388 18.59 -22.48 -24.09
C SER A 388 19.58 -21.33 -23.91
N LEU A 389 19.19 -20.23 -23.25
CA LEU A 389 20.11 -19.13 -22.94
C LEU A 389 21.09 -19.53 -21.82
N VAL A 390 20.60 -20.24 -20.79
CA VAL A 390 21.45 -20.82 -19.73
C VAL A 390 22.51 -21.76 -20.33
N GLU A 391 22.10 -22.67 -21.19
CA GLU A 391 22.99 -23.65 -21.83
C GLU A 391 24.01 -22.98 -22.77
N ASN A 392 23.58 -22.00 -23.56
CA ASN A 392 24.49 -21.22 -24.41
C ASN A 392 25.51 -20.43 -23.59
N ILE A 393 25.12 -19.82 -22.46
CA ILE A 393 26.03 -19.09 -21.57
C ILE A 393 27.05 -20.02 -20.91
N ILE A 394 26.62 -21.17 -20.40
CA ILE A 394 27.50 -22.20 -19.83
C ILE A 394 28.54 -22.64 -20.87
N SER A 395 28.09 -22.93 -22.10
CA SER A 395 28.96 -23.33 -23.20
C SER A 395 29.92 -22.21 -23.62
N GLN A 396 29.45 -20.97 -23.76
CA GLN A 396 30.26 -19.84 -24.22
C GLN A 396 31.32 -19.42 -23.18
N ALA A 397 31.00 -19.50 -21.89
CA ALA A 397 31.95 -19.22 -20.82
C ALA A 397 32.94 -20.38 -20.57
N GLY A 398 32.68 -21.57 -21.14
CA GLY A 398 33.53 -22.76 -21.00
C GLY A 398 33.35 -23.50 -19.68
N PHE A 399 32.15 -23.44 -19.10
CA PHE A 399 31.75 -24.16 -17.89
C PHE A 399 31.06 -25.49 -18.23
N ASN A 400 30.93 -26.39 -17.25
CA ASN A 400 30.13 -27.61 -17.36
C ASN A 400 28.73 -27.47 -16.69
N GLY A 401 28.50 -26.41 -15.93
CA GLY A 401 27.25 -26.09 -15.25
C GLY A 401 27.06 -26.77 -13.89
N THR A 402 27.94 -27.71 -13.54
CA THR A 402 27.95 -28.43 -12.25
C THR A 402 28.93 -27.82 -11.23
N GLU A 403 29.67 -26.77 -11.62
CA GLU A 403 30.56 -26.06 -10.71
C GLU A 403 29.76 -25.51 -9.51
N PRO A 404 30.19 -25.74 -8.26
CA PRO A 404 29.54 -25.17 -7.09
C PRO A 404 29.76 -23.65 -7.07
N VAL A 405 28.69 -22.91 -6.80
CA VAL A 405 28.71 -21.48 -6.54
C VAL A 405 27.90 -21.17 -5.28
N THR A 406 28.45 -20.31 -4.43
CA THR A 406 27.77 -19.84 -3.22
C THR A 406 27.00 -18.57 -3.51
N LEU A 407 25.68 -18.59 -3.28
CA LEU A 407 24.79 -17.42 -3.30
C LEU A 407 24.09 -17.32 -1.95
N LYS A 408 24.20 -16.18 -1.26
CA LYS A 408 23.52 -15.91 0.03
C LYS A 408 23.65 -17.06 1.05
N GLU A 409 24.89 -17.56 1.21
CA GLU A 409 25.25 -18.68 2.11
C GLU A 409 24.77 -20.09 1.68
N GLU A 410 24.01 -20.22 0.59
CA GLU A 410 23.65 -21.52 0.00
C GLU A 410 24.63 -21.89 -1.14
N GLU A 411 25.07 -23.14 -1.19
CA GLU A 411 25.89 -23.70 -2.28
C GLU A 411 24.99 -24.46 -3.25
N ILE A 412 24.96 -24.00 -4.51
CA ILE A 412 24.16 -24.59 -5.60
C ILE A 412 25.04 -24.75 -6.86
N SER A 413 24.56 -25.47 -7.87
CA SER A 413 25.29 -25.55 -9.14
C SER A 413 25.18 -24.24 -9.94
N LEU A 414 26.19 -23.94 -10.76
CA LEU A 414 26.15 -22.79 -11.66
C LEU A 414 24.93 -22.85 -12.61
N LYS A 415 24.49 -24.04 -13.04
CA LYS A 415 23.28 -24.19 -13.88
C LYS A 415 22.02 -23.78 -13.14
N GLU A 416 21.85 -24.16 -11.88
CA GLU A 416 20.71 -23.73 -11.04
C GLU A 416 20.77 -22.22 -10.79
N ALA A 417 21.95 -21.69 -10.43
CA ALA A 417 22.17 -20.26 -10.21
C ALA A 417 21.76 -19.40 -11.43
N LEU A 418 22.18 -19.81 -12.64
CA LEU A 418 21.83 -19.12 -13.89
C LEU A 418 20.37 -19.38 -14.33
N SER A 419 19.75 -20.48 -13.91
CA SER A 419 18.35 -20.76 -14.25
C SER A 419 17.38 -19.93 -13.40
N ASP A 420 17.64 -19.85 -12.09
CA ASP A 420 16.62 -19.50 -11.10
C ASP A 420 16.98 -18.27 -10.24
N CYS A 421 18.28 -17.95 -10.09
CA CYS A 421 18.75 -16.99 -9.09
C CYS A 421 19.37 -15.71 -9.68
N LEU A 422 19.90 -15.76 -10.91
CA LEU A 422 20.68 -14.68 -11.52
C LEU A 422 20.03 -14.16 -12.81
N GLU A 423 19.99 -12.84 -12.98
CA GLU A 423 19.50 -12.21 -14.21
C GLU A 423 20.53 -12.36 -15.33
N ILE A 424 20.12 -12.98 -16.45
CA ILE A 424 20.97 -13.22 -17.62
C ILE A 424 20.40 -12.66 -18.94
N THR A 425 19.13 -12.22 -18.94
CA THR A 425 18.40 -11.76 -20.14
C THR A 425 18.55 -10.27 -20.41
N ILE A 426 18.99 -9.49 -19.42
CA ILE A 426 19.17 -8.03 -19.52
C ILE A 426 20.51 -7.64 -18.88
N LEU A 427 21.34 -6.88 -19.61
CA LEU A 427 22.50 -6.20 -19.03
C LEU A 427 22.10 -4.92 -18.30
N ASN A 428 22.81 -4.59 -17.21
CA ASN A 428 22.73 -3.27 -16.58
C ASN A 428 24.14 -2.67 -16.39
N ARG A 429 24.21 -1.41 -15.96
CA ARG A 429 25.49 -0.70 -15.76
C ARG A 429 26.42 -1.42 -14.77
N GLU A 430 25.87 -1.98 -13.69
CA GLU A 430 26.65 -2.66 -12.65
C GLU A 430 27.29 -3.96 -13.16
N VAL A 431 26.55 -4.79 -13.87
CA VAL A 431 27.05 -6.05 -14.46
C VAL A 431 28.21 -5.77 -15.43
N ILE A 432 28.06 -4.78 -16.32
CA ILE A 432 29.13 -4.41 -17.25
C ILE A 432 30.34 -3.80 -16.52
N GLN A 433 30.12 -3.02 -15.46
CA GLN A 433 31.21 -2.48 -14.63
C GLN A 433 32.00 -3.60 -13.93
N LYS A 434 31.33 -4.50 -13.20
CA LYS A 434 31.97 -5.67 -12.56
C LYS A 434 32.71 -6.56 -13.56
N TYR A 435 32.11 -6.80 -14.73
CA TYR A 435 32.76 -7.56 -15.81
C TYR A 435 33.99 -6.82 -16.35
N GLN A 436 33.92 -5.50 -16.56
CA GLN A 436 35.08 -4.72 -16.99
C GLN A 436 36.19 -4.73 -15.94
N GLU A 437 35.87 -4.59 -14.65
CA GLU A 437 36.82 -4.66 -13.54
C GLU A 437 37.56 -6.00 -13.47
N LYS A 438 36.82 -7.11 -13.63
CA LYS A 438 37.39 -8.47 -13.65
C LYS A 438 38.21 -8.77 -14.91
N THR A 439 37.82 -8.26 -16.08
CA THR A 439 38.48 -8.55 -17.36
C THR A 439 39.56 -7.55 -17.77
N GLY A 440 39.58 -6.34 -17.19
CA GLY A 440 40.44 -5.23 -17.61
C GLY A 440 40.16 -4.71 -19.02
N ASN A 441 39.01 -5.02 -19.62
CA ASN A 441 38.76 -4.77 -21.04
C ASN A 441 38.64 -3.27 -21.37
N LYS A 442 39.58 -2.75 -22.17
CA LYS A 442 39.65 -1.33 -22.55
C LYS A 442 38.44 -0.83 -23.35
N LYS A 443 37.88 -1.66 -24.24
CA LYS A 443 36.71 -1.28 -25.06
C LYS A 443 35.46 -1.14 -24.18
N LEU A 444 35.25 -2.08 -23.24
CA LEU A 444 34.18 -1.93 -22.25
C LEU A 444 34.40 -0.69 -21.39
N GLN A 445 35.64 -0.37 -21.01
CA GLN A 445 35.93 0.85 -20.26
C GLN A 445 35.61 2.13 -21.06
N GLU A 446 35.81 2.14 -22.38
CA GLU A 446 35.40 3.24 -23.26
C GLU A 446 33.87 3.37 -23.34
N ILE A 447 33.16 2.25 -23.50
CA ILE A 447 31.68 2.21 -23.50
C ILE A 447 31.13 2.73 -22.17
N ILE A 448 31.62 2.26 -21.02
CA ILE A 448 31.17 2.68 -19.68
C ILE A 448 31.39 4.19 -19.45
N LYS A 449 32.45 4.77 -20.01
CA LYS A 449 32.77 6.21 -19.88
C LYS A 449 31.86 7.11 -20.70
N ASN A 450 31.12 6.58 -21.67
CA ASN A 450 30.23 7.35 -22.53
C ASN A 450 28.79 6.86 -22.37
N ASP A 451 27.99 7.57 -21.57
CA ASP A 451 26.59 7.20 -21.29
C ASP A 451 25.78 6.96 -22.57
N GLY A 452 25.99 7.73 -23.64
CA GLY A 452 25.28 7.55 -24.91
C GLY A 452 25.72 6.32 -25.73
N GLN A 453 26.90 5.76 -25.47
CA GLN A 453 27.32 4.46 -25.99
C GLN A 453 26.86 3.33 -25.07
N LEU A 454 26.96 3.51 -23.75
CA LEU A 454 26.50 2.53 -22.77
C LEU A 454 24.99 2.29 -22.88
N ASP A 455 24.16 3.33 -22.99
CA ASP A 455 22.71 3.17 -23.18
C ASP A 455 22.38 2.34 -24.44
N LYS A 456 23.10 2.59 -25.55
CA LYS A 456 22.96 1.84 -26.81
C LYS A 456 23.47 0.40 -26.72
N TYR A 457 24.46 0.16 -25.87
CA TYR A 457 25.00 -1.17 -25.63
C TYR A 457 24.09 -1.97 -24.69
N LEU A 458 23.57 -1.37 -23.62
CA LEU A 458 22.60 -2.01 -22.72
C LEU A 458 21.28 -2.32 -23.43
N TYR A 459 20.88 -1.51 -24.42
CA TYR A 459 19.65 -1.73 -25.17
C TYR A 459 19.73 -3.00 -26.04
N GLY A 460 18.99 -4.03 -25.63
CA GLY A 460 18.80 -5.28 -26.38
C GLY A 460 19.89 -6.34 -26.21
N HIS A 461 21.01 -6.02 -25.55
CA HIS A 461 22.04 -7.01 -25.24
C HIS A 461 21.76 -7.76 -23.93
N ASP A 462 22.10 -9.04 -23.92
CA ASP A 462 22.05 -9.92 -22.75
C ASP A 462 23.45 -10.42 -22.35
N VAL A 463 23.53 -11.27 -21.32
CA VAL A 463 24.81 -11.77 -20.80
C VAL A 463 25.58 -12.62 -21.81
N LEU A 464 24.88 -13.31 -22.73
CA LEU A 464 25.56 -14.09 -23.78
C LEU A 464 26.26 -13.15 -24.77
N ASP A 465 25.63 -12.04 -25.17
CA ASP A 465 26.25 -11.07 -26.08
C ASP A 465 27.53 -10.46 -25.47
N LEU A 466 27.53 -10.20 -24.15
CA LEU A 466 28.71 -9.70 -23.43
C LEU A 466 29.88 -10.69 -23.48
N LEU A 467 29.59 -11.99 -23.34
CA LEU A 467 30.58 -13.08 -23.39
C LEU A 467 31.05 -13.41 -24.82
N GLU A 468 30.21 -13.19 -25.83
CA GLU A 468 30.56 -13.34 -27.24
C GLU A 468 31.44 -12.18 -27.75
N GLU A 469 31.12 -10.93 -27.39
CA GLU A 469 31.87 -9.75 -27.84
C GLU A 469 33.16 -9.49 -27.05
N PHE A 470 33.19 -9.87 -25.77
CA PHE A 470 34.32 -9.64 -24.86
C PHE A 470 34.74 -10.92 -24.13
N PRO A 471 35.12 -12.00 -24.87
CA PRO A 471 35.40 -13.30 -24.28
C PRO A 471 36.55 -13.25 -23.28
N PHE A 472 36.31 -13.80 -22.08
CA PHE A 472 37.28 -13.89 -21.00
C PHE A 472 37.01 -15.14 -20.16
N LYS A 473 38.06 -15.83 -19.72
CA LYS A 473 37.94 -17.04 -18.91
C LYS A 473 37.82 -16.68 -17.43
N LEU A 474 36.59 -16.76 -16.89
CA LEU A 474 36.28 -16.54 -15.48
C LEU A 474 36.27 -17.85 -14.69
N MET A 475 36.36 -17.76 -13.36
CA MET A 475 35.93 -18.83 -12.46
C MET A 475 34.41 -18.77 -12.29
N ALA A 476 33.74 -19.91 -12.03
CA ALA A 476 32.28 -19.96 -11.89
C ALA A 476 31.76 -19.00 -10.81
N GLN A 477 32.41 -18.94 -9.63
CA GLN A 477 32.05 -18.00 -8.57
C GLN A 477 32.26 -16.54 -8.96
N ASP A 478 33.33 -16.20 -9.69
CA ASP A 478 33.55 -14.82 -10.17
C ASP A 478 32.45 -14.40 -11.13
N PHE A 479 32.03 -15.30 -12.02
CA PHE A 479 30.93 -15.05 -12.95
C PHE A 479 29.59 -14.87 -12.23
N ALA A 480 29.28 -15.73 -11.25
CA ALA A 480 28.08 -15.59 -10.42
C ALA A 480 28.05 -14.24 -9.66
N CYS A 481 29.18 -13.80 -9.10
CA CYS A 481 29.30 -12.52 -8.38
C CYS A 481 29.23 -11.27 -9.28
N ILE A 482 29.46 -11.39 -10.60
CA ILE A 482 29.29 -10.29 -11.56
C ILE A 482 27.79 -10.02 -11.81
N LEU A 483 26.97 -11.05 -11.84
CA LEU A 483 25.54 -10.98 -12.16
C LEU A 483 24.73 -10.38 -10.99
N ARG A 484 23.52 -9.90 -11.31
CA ARG A 484 22.54 -9.46 -10.30
C ARG A 484 21.56 -10.59 -9.97
N SER A 485 20.95 -10.53 -8.79
CA SER A 485 19.76 -11.32 -8.43
C SER A 485 18.65 -11.18 -9.48
N PHE A 486 18.00 -12.29 -9.82
CA PHE A 486 16.92 -12.35 -10.80
C PHE A 486 15.61 -11.82 -10.20
N PRO A 487 15.07 -10.67 -10.68
CA PRO A 487 13.89 -10.07 -10.06
C PRO A 487 12.60 -10.79 -10.47
N PRO A 488 11.59 -10.87 -9.56
CA PRO A 488 10.25 -11.32 -9.93
C PRO A 488 9.60 -10.32 -10.89
N ARG A 489 8.69 -10.80 -11.76
CA ARG A 489 7.93 -9.94 -12.65
C ARG A 489 6.56 -9.63 -12.07
N LEU A 490 6.25 -8.34 -11.92
CA LEU A 490 4.94 -7.86 -11.53
C LEU A 490 4.00 -7.82 -12.75
N TYR A 491 2.75 -8.23 -12.54
CA TYR A 491 1.63 -8.05 -13.47
C TYR A 491 0.45 -7.44 -12.73
N SER A 492 -0.16 -6.40 -13.30
CA SER A 492 -1.42 -5.84 -12.79
C SER A 492 -2.51 -6.93 -12.81
N ILE A 493 -3.19 -7.13 -11.69
CA ILE A 493 -4.17 -8.21 -11.56
C ILE A 493 -5.40 -7.89 -12.43
N SER A 494 -5.87 -8.91 -13.17
CA SER A 494 -6.97 -8.82 -14.14
C SER A 494 -8.26 -9.52 -13.71
N SER A 495 -8.41 -9.71 -12.39
CA SER A 495 -9.60 -10.23 -11.74
C SER A 495 -9.96 -9.44 -10.50
N SER A 496 -11.22 -9.52 -10.06
CA SER A 496 -11.62 -9.09 -8.72
C SER A 496 -11.85 -10.30 -7.83
N GLN A 497 -11.23 -10.33 -6.65
CA GLN A 497 -11.43 -11.44 -5.70
C GLN A 497 -12.89 -11.61 -5.29
N SER A 498 -13.69 -10.54 -5.31
CA SER A 498 -15.15 -10.59 -5.10
C SER A 498 -15.95 -11.30 -6.20
N ALA A 499 -15.36 -11.47 -7.40
CA ALA A 499 -15.97 -12.15 -8.54
C ALA A 499 -15.43 -13.58 -8.74
N VAL A 500 -14.15 -13.82 -8.46
CA VAL A 500 -13.46 -15.09 -8.76
C VAL A 500 -13.05 -15.90 -7.52
N GLY A 501 -13.29 -15.39 -6.31
CA GLY A 501 -12.99 -16.13 -5.08
C GLY A 501 -11.49 -16.34 -4.86
N ASN A 502 -11.04 -17.58 -4.71
CA ASN A 502 -9.64 -17.91 -4.42
C ASN A 502 -8.79 -18.04 -5.68
N GLU A 503 -8.92 -17.12 -6.62
CA GLU A 503 -8.21 -17.12 -7.91
C GLU A 503 -7.59 -15.75 -8.19
N VAL A 504 -6.46 -15.70 -8.89
CA VAL A 504 -5.84 -14.47 -9.38
C VAL A 504 -5.48 -14.59 -10.85
N HIS A 505 -5.95 -13.66 -11.67
CA HIS A 505 -5.85 -13.74 -13.12
C HIS A 505 -4.85 -12.70 -13.64
N VAL A 506 -4.00 -13.07 -14.60
CA VAL A 506 -3.07 -12.14 -15.25
C VAL A 506 -3.28 -12.07 -16.77
N THR A 507 -3.03 -10.88 -17.33
CA THR A 507 -3.02 -10.65 -18.78
C THR A 507 -1.59 -10.43 -19.24
N VAL A 508 -1.01 -11.40 -19.95
CA VAL A 508 0.43 -11.47 -20.24
C VAL A 508 0.68 -11.31 -21.73
N ALA A 509 1.30 -10.21 -22.15
CA ALA A 509 1.87 -10.11 -23.50
C ALA A 509 3.22 -10.82 -23.55
N THR A 510 3.35 -11.80 -24.45
CA THR A 510 4.59 -12.54 -24.64
C THR A 510 5.62 -11.67 -25.35
N VAL A 511 6.78 -11.47 -24.72
CA VAL A 511 7.87 -10.68 -25.29
C VAL A 511 8.76 -11.60 -26.13
N ARG A 512 8.73 -11.40 -27.46
CA ARG A 512 9.63 -12.02 -28.43
C ARG A 512 10.14 -10.98 -29.42
N TYR A 513 11.43 -11.01 -29.75
CA TYR A 513 12.02 -10.13 -30.77
C TYR A 513 13.34 -10.71 -31.30
N SER A 514 13.67 -10.44 -32.56
CA SER A 514 14.98 -10.81 -33.13
C SER A 514 15.99 -9.70 -32.88
N TYR A 515 17.17 -10.02 -32.35
CA TYR A 515 18.27 -9.07 -32.18
C TYR A 515 19.62 -9.71 -32.50
N LYS A 516 20.38 -9.07 -33.40
CA LYS A 516 21.65 -9.57 -33.96
C LYS A 516 21.57 -10.99 -34.55
N GLY A 517 20.41 -11.36 -35.12
CA GLY A 517 20.18 -12.69 -35.70
C GLY A 517 19.89 -13.80 -34.69
N ARG A 518 19.73 -13.46 -33.41
CA ARG A 518 19.27 -14.37 -32.35
C ARG A 518 17.89 -13.97 -31.86
N GLU A 519 16.97 -14.92 -31.83
CA GLU A 519 15.65 -14.73 -31.22
C GLU A 519 15.79 -14.54 -29.70
N ARG A 520 15.10 -13.51 -29.19
CA ARG A 520 15.09 -13.12 -27.78
C ARG A 520 13.70 -13.34 -27.20
N ALA A 521 13.67 -13.68 -25.93
CA ALA A 521 12.49 -14.08 -25.19
C ALA A 521 12.50 -13.40 -23.82
N GLY A 522 11.41 -12.71 -23.45
CA GLY A 522 11.25 -12.21 -22.09
C GLY A 522 11.09 -13.37 -21.12
N ALA A 523 11.97 -13.49 -20.12
CA ALA A 523 12.09 -14.68 -19.26
C ALA A 523 10.74 -15.13 -18.66
N CYS A 524 10.06 -14.24 -17.93
CA CYS A 524 8.77 -14.53 -17.30
C CYS A 524 7.63 -14.67 -18.30
N SER A 525 7.53 -13.79 -19.32
CA SER A 525 6.41 -13.87 -20.27
C SER A 525 6.44 -15.13 -21.15
N THR A 526 7.62 -15.63 -21.51
CA THR A 526 7.76 -16.92 -22.22
C THR A 526 7.73 -18.12 -21.27
N TYR A 527 8.05 -17.94 -19.99
CA TYR A 527 7.78 -18.97 -18.98
C TYR A 527 6.28 -19.24 -18.89
N LEU A 528 5.47 -18.17 -18.77
CA LEU A 528 4.01 -18.26 -18.69
C LEU A 528 3.34 -18.72 -20.00
N ALA A 529 3.90 -18.39 -21.17
CA ALA A 529 3.38 -18.86 -22.45
C ALA A 529 3.77 -20.32 -22.76
N ASP A 530 5.07 -20.63 -22.70
CA ASP A 530 5.67 -21.80 -23.35
C ASP A 530 6.05 -22.94 -22.38
N ARG A 531 6.25 -22.65 -21.09
CA ARG A 531 6.92 -23.56 -20.13
C ARG A 531 6.06 -24.00 -18.94
N ILE A 532 4.91 -23.38 -18.74
CA ILE A 532 3.86 -23.84 -17.81
C ILE A 532 2.68 -24.37 -18.62
N ASP A 533 1.99 -25.36 -18.09
CA ASP A 533 0.68 -25.81 -18.57
C ASP A 533 -0.33 -25.80 -17.41
N ILE A 534 -1.59 -26.15 -17.69
CA ILE A 534 -2.60 -26.37 -16.64
C ILE A 534 -2.06 -27.41 -15.63
N ASP A 535 -2.45 -27.29 -14.37
CA ASP A 535 -1.95 -28.04 -13.20
C ASP A 535 -0.48 -27.74 -12.81
N SER A 536 0.26 -26.94 -13.58
CA SER A 536 1.63 -26.52 -13.20
C SER A 536 1.63 -25.64 -11.95
N GLN A 537 2.75 -25.63 -11.23
CA GLN A 537 2.95 -24.83 -10.03
C GLN A 537 3.81 -23.59 -10.32
N VAL A 538 3.28 -22.40 -10.03
CA VAL A 538 3.94 -21.11 -10.23
C VAL A 538 4.12 -20.40 -8.90
N SER A 539 5.33 -19.92 -8.62
CA SER A 539 5.63 -19.19 -7.39
C SER A 539 5.17 -17.72 -7.47
N VAL A 540 4.20 -17.35 -6.64
CA VAL A 540 3.54 -16.03 -6.65
C VAL A 540 3.50 -15.33 -5.29
N PHE A 541 3.39 -14.00 -5.31
CA PHE A 541 3.03 -13.17 -4.16
C PHE A 541 2.20 -11.97 -4.61
N ILE A 542 1.47 -11.33 -3.70
CA ILE A 542 0.72 -10.09 -4.01
C ILE A 542 1.54 -8.88 -3.56
N GLU A 543 1.67 -7.89 -4.44
CA GLU A 543 2.12 -6.54 -4.11
C GLU A 543 0.94 -5.59 -4.07
N LYS A 544 0.66 -5.04 -2.88
CA LYS A 544 -0.43 -4.09 -2.66
C LYS A 544 -0.14 -2.75 -3.33
N ASN A 545 -1.12 -2.21 -4.05
CA ASN A 545 -1.02 -0.90 -4.66
C ASN A 545 -2.11 0.06 -4.12
N PRO A 546 -1.81 0.83 -3.05
CA PRO A 546 -2.76 1.78 -2.47
C PRO A 546 -2.89 3.09 -3.29
N ALA A 547 -2.11 3.25 -4.37
CA ALA A 547 -2.16 4.41 -5.26
C ALA A 547 -3.00 4.17 -6.53
N PHE A 548 -3.45 2.93 -6.76
CA PHE A 548 -4.29 2.55 -7.90
C PHE A 548 -5.49 1.72 -7.42
N LYS A 549 -6.59 2.41 -7.10
CA LYS A 549 -7.82 1.85 -6.50
C LYS A 549 -9.06 2.56 -7.02
N LEU A 550 -10.18 1.83 -7.09
CA LEU A 550 -11.51 2.42 -7.33
C LEU A 550 -11.85 3.47 -6.25
N PRO A 551 -12.74 4.44 -6.54
CA PRO A 551 -13.16 5.44 -5.56
C PRO A 551 -13.91 4.77 -4.39
N GLU A 552 -13.74 5.29 -3.17
CA GLU A 552 -14.49 4.82 -1.99
C GLU A 552 -16.01 5.07 -2.12
N ASN A 553 -16.39 6.12 -2.85
CA ASN A 553 -17.78 6.39 -3.20
C ASN A 553 -18.13 5.69 -4.53
N GLU A 554 -18.98 4.66 -4.45
CA GLU A 554 -19.40 3.83 -5.59
C GLU A 554 -20.11 4.61 -6.71
N GLU A 555 -20.69 5.76 -6.34
CA GLU A 555 -21.40 6.71 -7.23
C GLU A 555 -20.48 7.67 -7.98
N THR A 556 -19.17 7.69 -7.69
CA THR A 556 -18.20 8.51 -8.41
C THR A 556 -17.93 7.95 -9.81
N PRO A 557 -18.07 8.73 -10.90
CA PRO A 557 -17.78 8.23 -12.24
C PRO A 557 -16.31 7.91 -12.46
N VAL A 558 -16.03 6.90 -13.29
CA VAL A 558 -14.68 6.44 -13.61
C VAL A 558 -14.43 6.39 -15.12
N ILE A 559 -13.32 7.00 -15.55
CA ILE A 559 -12.81 6.98 -16.91
C ILE A 559 -11.56 6.10 -16.92
N LEU A 560 -11.56 5.04 -17.71
CA LEU A 560 -10.52 4.01 -17.75
C LEU A 560 -9.80 4.09 -19.10
N VAL A 561 -8.51 4.43 -19.13
CA VAL A 561 -7.74 4.57 -20.38
C VAL A 561 -6.67 3.48 -20.43
N GLY A 562 -6.80 2.53 -21.35
CA GLY A 562 -5.98 1.33 -21.41
C GLY A 562 -5.62 0.91 -22.84
N ALA A 563 -4.32 0.67 -23.07
CA ALA A 563 -3.83 0.16 -24.35
C ALA A 563 -3.21 -1.24 -24.21
N GLY A 564 -3.60 -2.16 -25.10
CA GLY A 564 -3.19 -3.56 -25.05
C GLY A 564 -3.46 -4.20 -23.69
N THR A 565 -2.42 -4.77 -23.06
CA THR A 565 -2.55 -5.39 -21.72
C THR A 565 -2.86 -4.39 -20.60
N GLY A 566 -2.82 -3.07 -20.86
CA GLY A 566 -3.28 -2.05 -19.93
C GLY A 566 -4.78 -2.12 -19.57
N VAL A 567 -5.56 -3.01 -20.21
CA VAL A 567 -6.92 -3.34 -19.75
C VAL A 567 -6.97 -4.29 -18.56
N ALA A 568 -5.83 -4.88 -18.17
CA ALA A 568 -5.76 -5.85 -17.07
C ALA A 568 -6.48 -5.35 -15.79
N PRO A 569 -6.07 -4.22 -15.15
CA PRO A 569 -6.74 -3.77 -13.94
C PRO A 569 -8.18 -3.28 -14.20
N TYR A 570 -8.54 -2.92 -15.43
CA TYR A 570 -9.91 -2.51 -15.77
C TYR A 570 -10.88 -3.68 -15.86
N ARG A 571 -10.40 -4.87 -16.25
CA ARG A 571 -11.16 -6.12 -16.09
C ARG A 571 -11.45 -6.38 -14.61
N ALA A 572 -10.46 -6.22 -13.75
CA ALA A 572 -10.63 -6.34 -12.30
C ALA A 572 -11.63 -5.29 -11.75
N PHE A 573 -11.53 -4.03 -12.18
CA PHE A 573 -12.44 -2.97 -11.75
C PHE A 573 -13.89 -3.27 -12.16
N LEU A 574 -14.12 -3.67 -13.41
CA LEU A 574 -15.46 -3.99 -13.91
C LEU A 574 -16.04 -5.27 -13.30
N GLN A 575 -15.22 -6.30 -13.06
CA GLN A 575 -15.65 -7.48 -12.29
C GLN A 575 -16.05 -7.12 -10.86
N HIS A 576 -15.34 -6.19 -10.21
CA HIS A 576 -15.71 -5.73 -8.88
C HIS A 576 -17.05 -4.96 -8.90
N ARG A 577 -17.25 -4.08 -9.89
CA ARG A 577 -18.52 -3.37 -10.08
C ARG A 577 -19.67 -4.33 -10.39
N GLU A 578 -19.45 -5.36 -11.20
CA GLU A 578 -20.45 -6.42 -11.44
C GLU A 578 -20.79 -7.21 -10.17
N ALA A 579 -19.78 -7.65 -9.40
CA ALA A 579 -19.97 -8.38 -8.14
C ALA A 579 -20.70 -7.56 -7.06
N SER A 580 -20.42 -6.26 -6.98
CA SER A 580 -21.10 -5.30 -6.08
C SER A 580 -22.40 -4.74 -6.67
N ASN A 581 -22.83 -5.16 -7.86
CA ASN A 581 -24.00 -4.66 -8.60
C ASN A 581 -24.01 -3.12 -8.83
N GLN A 582 -22.83 -2.51 -8.94
CA GLN A 582 -22.63 -1.08 -9.20
C GLN A 582 -22.75 -0.78 -10.70
N LYS A 583 -23.87 -0.19 -11.13
CA LYS A 583 -24.15 0.08 -12.55
C LYS A 583 -23.79 1.50 -12.98
N GLY A 584 -23.52 1.64 -14.28
CA GLY A 584 -23.25 2.91 -14.94
C GLY A 584 -21.94 3.59 -14.52
N LYS A 585 -21.81 4.84 -14.94
CA LYS A 585 -20.76 5.80 -14.61
C LYS A 585 -19.35 5.29 -14.87
N THR A 586 -19.19 4.40 -15.85
CA THR A 586 -17.91 3.77 -16.20
C THR A 586 -17.69 3.87 -17.70
N TRP A 587 -16.58 4.50 -18.11
CA TRP A 587 -16.23 4.70 -19.51
C TRP A 587 -14.85 4.11 -19.78
N LEU A 588 -14.75 3.12 -20.69
CA LEU A 588 -13.49 2.50 -21.10
C LEU A 588 -13.02 3.02 -22.46
N PHE A 589 -11.82 3.60 -22.51
CA PHE A 589 -11.07 3.89 -23.73
C PHE A 589 -10.05 2.77 -23.95
N PHE A 590 -10.29 1.93 -24.96
CA PHE A 590 -9.44 0.78 -25.30
C PHE A 590 -8.64 1.03 -26.58
N GLY A 591 -7.34 0.76 -26.58
CA GLY A 591 -6.48 0.89 -27.75
C GLY A 591 -5.67 -0.37 -28.07
N GLU A 592 -5.64 -0.79 -29.33
CA GLU A 592 -4.77 -1.87 -29.80
C GLU A 592 -4.46 -1.75 -31.31
N ARG A 593 -3.90 -2.79 -31.93
CA ARG A 593 -3.52 -2.85 -33.34
C ARG A 593 -4.74 -3.09 -34.25
N ARG A 594 -5.46 -4.20 -34.10
CA ARG A 594 -6.56 -4.61 -34.99
C ARG A 594 -7.79 -5.12 -34.24
N PHE A 595 -8.98 -4.78 -34.74
CA PHE A 595 -10.26 -5.24 -34.20
C PHE A 595 -10.41 -6.76 -34.21
N HIS A 596 -10.09 -7.41 -35.34
CA HIS A 596 -10.38 -8.83 -35.54
C HIS A 596 -9.42 -9.79 -34.82
N SER A 597 -8.18 -9.39 -34.56
CA SER A 597 -7.16 -10.28 -33.98
C SER A 597 -6.74 -9.89 -32.56
N ASP A 598 -6.98 -8.65 -32.13
CA ASP A 598 -6.31 -8.11 -30.94
C ASP A 598 -7.27 -7.47 -29.92
N PHE A 599 -8.59 -7.56 -30.12
CA PHE A 599 -9.58 -7.01 -29.18
C PHE A 599 -9.73 -7.90 -27.94
N LEU A 600 -8.79 -7.73 -26.99
CA LEU A 600 -8.72 -8.46 -25.73
C LEU A 600 -10.06 -8.35 -24.95
N TYR A 601 -10.58 -9.48 -24.48
CA TYR A 601 -11.83 -9.61 -23.70
C TYR A 601 -13.10 -9.03 -24.37
N GLN A 602 -13.15 -8.93 -25.71
CA GLN A 602 -14.28 -8.37 -26.48
C GLN A 602 -15.67 -8.81 -25.99
N LEU A 603 -15.87 -10.12 -25.76
CA LEU A 603 -17.17 -10.66 -25.33
C LEU A 603 -17.55 -10.25 -23.91
N GLU A 604 -16.58 -10.12 -23.01
CA GLU A 604 -16.81 -9.62 -21.64
C GLU A 604 -17.23 -8.15 -21.67
N TRP A 605 -16.55 -7.30 -22.45
CA TRP A 605 -16.93 -5.89 -22.60
C TRP A 605 -18.35 -5.73 -23.18
N GLN A 606 -18.70 -6.53 -24.19
CA GLN A 606 -20.04 -6.53 -24.78
C GLN A 606 -21.12 -6.96 -23.77
N LYS A 607 -20.84 -7.95 -22.92
CA LYS A 607 -21.72 -8.34 -21.81
C LYS A 607 -21.88 -7.19 -20.81
N LEU A 608 -20.77 -6.63 -20.31
CA LEU A 608 -20.76 -5.56 -19.31
C LEU A 608 -21.47 -4.29 -19.79
N LEU A 609 -21.39 -3.96 -21.09
CA LEU A 609 -22.16 -2.88 -21.72
C LEU A 609 -23.67 -3.17 -21.72
N LYS A 610 -24.04 -4.37 -22.18
CA LYS A 610 -25.44 -4.81 -22.26
C LYS A 610 -26.11 -4.85 -20.88
N ASP A 611 -25.38 -5.32 -19.88
CA ASP A 611 -25.88 -5.49 -18.51
C ASP A 611 -25.80 -4.18 -17.69
N GLY A 612 -25.14 -3.15 -18.24
CA GLY A 612 -25.09 -1.79 -17.70
C GLY A 612 -24.02 -1.53 -16.63
N TYR A 613 -23.01 -2.40 -16.51
CA TYR A 613 -21.87 -2.19 -15.61
C TYR A 613 -20.77 -1.32 -16.25
N LEU A 614 -20.57 -1.48 -17.55
CA LEU A 614 -19.82 -0.55 -18.39
C LEU A 614 -20.85 0.35 -19.10
N GLU A 615 -20.75 1.68 -18.97
CA GLU A 615 -21.71 2.59 -19.60
C GLU A 615 -21.32 2.88 -21.05
N LYS A 616 -20.02 3.11 -21.30
CA LYS A 616 -19.48 3.46 -22.61
C LYS A 616 -18.17 2.75 -22.88
N ILE A 617 -17.93 2.39 -24.14
CA ILE A 617 -16.62 1.97 -24.63
C ILE A 617 -16.26 2.73 -25.91
N ASP A 618 -15.04 3.24 -25.97
CA ASP A 618 -14.46 3.87 -27.15
C ASP A 618 -13.20 3.09 -27.55
N VAL A 619 -13.17 2.64 -28.80
CA VAL A 619 -12.12 1.73 -29.30
C VAL A 619 -11.25 2.38 -30.37
N ALA A 620 -9.93 2.19 -30.24
CA ALA A 620 -8.91 2.72 -31.13
C ALA A 620 -8.06 1.58 -31.71
N PHE A 621 -8.22 1.30 -33.00
CA PHE A 621 -7.41 0.30 -33.71
C PHE A 621 -6.40 1.01 -34.62
N SER A 622 -5.12 0.84 -34.31
CA SER A 622 -4.02 1.60 -34.93
C SER A 622 -3.56 1.06 -36.28
N ARG A 623 -4.14 -0.05 -36.78
CA ARG A 623 -3.74 -0.74 -38.02
C ARG A 623 -4.90 -1.24 -38.90
N ASP A 624 -6.14 -0.91 -38.59
CA ASP A 624 -7.30 -1.31 -39.42
C ASP A 624 -7.56 -0.34 -40.60
N GLN A 625 -6.87 0.79 -40.62
CA GLN A 625 -6.91 1.82 -41.67
C GLN A 625 -5.52 2.48 -41.85
N GLU A 626 -5.33 3.27 -42.91
CA GLU A 626 -4.04 3.91 -43.23
C GLU A 626 -3.57 4.90 -42.15
N GLU A 627 -4.49 5.69 -41.60
CA GLU A 627 -4.22 6.63 -40.51
C GLU A 627 -4.23 5.94 -39.15
N LYS A 628 -3.22 6.18 -38.31
CA LYS A 628 -3.14 5.52 -37.00
C LYS A 628 -4.10 6.16 -36.00
N VAL A 629 -5.14 5.43 -35.59
CA VAL A 629 -6.05 5.82 -34.51
C VAL A 629 -5.54 5.26 -33.18
N TYR A 630 -5.43 6.12 -32.18
CA TYR A 630 -4.97 5.81 -30.82
C TYR A 630 -5.96 6.33 -29.77
N VAL A 631 -5.84 5.89 -28.52
CA VAL A 631 -6.76 6.29 -27.42
C VAL A 631 -6.84 7.80 -27.24
N GLN A 632 -5.73 8.53 -27.41
CA GLN A 632 -5.73 9.99 -27.34
C GLN A 632 -6.57 10.66 -28.44
N HIS A 633 -6.75 10.04 -29.60
CA HIS A 633 -7.65 10.57 -30.64
C HIS A 633 -9.11 10.41 -30.20
N ARG A 634 -9.48 9.25 -29.63
CA ARG A 634 -10.81 9.04 -29.03
C ARG A 634 -11.10 9.95 -27.84
N LEU A 635 -10.09 10.28 -27.03
CA LEU A 635 -10.22 11.28 -25.97
C LEU A 635 -10.49 12.68 -26.53
N LEU A 636 -9.83 13.08 -27.63
CA LEU A 636 -10.11 14.37 -28.28
C LEU A 636 -11.48 14.41 -28.96
N GLU A 637 -11.92 13.33 -29.61
CA GLU A 637 -13.25 13.22 -30.21
C GLU A 637 -14.38 13.39 -29.17
N ASN A 638 -14.14 12.93 -27.95
CA ASN A 638 -15.07 12.97 -26.83
C ASN A 638 -14.78 14.11 -25.81
N GLN A 639 -13.93 15.08 -26.17
CA GLN A 639 -13.32 16.02 -25.21
C GLN A 639 -14.32 16.73 -24.28
N LYS A 640 -15.47 17.15 -24.80
CA LYS A 640 -16.50 17.88 -24.05
C LYS A 640 -17.09 17.04 -22.92
N GLU A 641 -17.49 15.81 -23.23
CA GLU A 641 -18.13 14.92 -22.26
C GLU A 641 -17.11 14.41 -21.22
N ILE A 642 -15.85 14.20 -21.63
CA ILE A 642 -14.75 13.90 -20.70
C ILE A 642 -14.54 15.06 -19.72
N PHE A 643 -14.54 16.31 -20.21
CA PHE A 643 -14.42 17.48 -19.35
C PHE A 643 -15.62 17.60 -18.41
N GLU A 644 -16.84 17.41 -18.90
CA GLU A 644 -18.07 17.39 -18.07
C GLU A 644 -18.01 16.31 -16.97
N TRP A 645 -17.53 15.10 -17.28
CA TRP A 645 -17.34 14.05 -16.26
C TRP A 645 -16.30 14.45 -15.21
N LEU A 646 -15.16 14.99 -15.64
CA LEU A 646 -14.08 15.42 -14.74
C LEU A 646 -14.46 16.63 -13.88
N ASP A 647 -15.24 17.58 -14.39
CA ASP A 647 -15.76 18.70 -13.59
C ASP A 647 -16.80 18.22 -12.56
N ASN A 648 -17.63 17.23 -12.92
CA ASN A 648 -18.56 16.55 -12.01
C ASN A 648 -17.91 15.52 -11.06
N GLY A 649 -16.59 15.59 -10.85
CA GLY A 649 -15.91 14.81 -9.82
C GLY A 649 -15.39 13.43 -10.24
N ALA A 650 -15.46 13.06 -11.52
CA ALA A 650 -14.98 11.76 -11.98
C ALA A 650 -13.48 11.51 -11.67
N ASN A 651 -13.13 10.23 -11.52
CA ASN A 651 -11.76 9.74 -11.47
C ASN A 651 -11.34 9.22 -12.85
N ILE A 652 -10.13 9.56 -13.29
CA ILE A 652 -9.51 9.05 -14.51
C ILE A 652 -8.30 8.17 -14.18
N TYR A 653 -8.24 7.01 -14.84
CA TYR A 653 -7.23 5.97 -14.68
C TYR A 653 -6.50 5.76 -16.00
N LEU A 654 -5.19 5.54 -15.93
CA LEU A 654 -4.32 5.36 -17.09
C LEU A 654 -3.39 4.16 -16.88
N CYS A 655 -3.43 3.17 -17.79
CA CYS A 655 -2.65 1.94 -17.65
C CYS A 655 -2.07 1.47 -19.00
N GLY A 656 -0.83 0.99 -18.98
CA GLY A 656 -0.09 0.50 -20.15
C GLY A 656 1.27 1.20 -20.36
N ASP A 657 1.66 1.40 -21.62
CA ASP A 657 2.98 1.92 -22.00
C ASP A 657 3.28 3.31 -21.40
N MET A 658 4.32 3.37 -20.57
CA MET A 658 4.79 4.61 -19.95
C MET A 658 5.52 5.55 -20.93
N LYS A 659 6.19 5.01 -21.96
CA LYS A 659 7.18 5.77 -22.74
C LYS A 659 6.58 6.70 -23.78
N GLN A 660 5.46 6.31 -24.39
CA GLN A 660 4.74 7.06 -25.42
C GLN A 660 3.30 7.31 -25.00
N MET A 661 2.53 6.25 -24.76
CA MET A 661 1.07 6.34 -24.56
C MET A 661 0.71 7.22 -23.36
N ALA A 662 1.34 7.01 -22.21
CA ALA A 662 1.05 7.81 -21.01
C ALA A 662 1.33 9.31 -21.20
N ARG A 663 2.41 9.66 -21.93
CA ARG A 663 2.79 11.05 -22.23
C ARG A 663 1.82 11.71 -23.20
N ASP A 664 1.36 10.99 -24.22
CA ASP A 664 0.45 11.54 -25.22
C ASP A 664 -0.99 11.67 -24.69
N VAL A 665 -1.43 10.77 -23.80
CA VAL A 665 -2.69 10.94 -23.04
C VAL A 665 -2.61 12.16 -22.11
N GLN A 666 -1.52 12.37 -21.36
CA GLN A 666 -1.38 13.55 -20.49
C GLN A 666 -1.42 14.87 -21.27
N LYS A 667 -0.68 14.98 -22.39
CA LYS A 667 -0.77 16.16 -23.29
C LYS A 667 -2.19 16.39 -23.81
N THR A 668 -2.89 15.30 -24.10
CA THR A 668 -4.27 15.34 -24.60
C THR A 668 -5.23 15.85 -23.53
N LEU A 669 -5.12 15.40 -22.29
CA LEU A 669 -5.92 15.91 -21.18
C LEU A 669 -5.69 17.41 -20.96
N LEU A 670 -4.43 17.88 -21.00
CA LEU A 670 -4.13 19.32 -20.92
C LEU A 670 -4.86 20.11 -22.03
N ARG A 671 -4.81 19.63 -23.28
CA ARG A 671 -5.53 20.25 -24.40
C ARG A 671 -7.05 20.23 -24.23
N ILE A 672 -7.62 19.18 -23.61
CA ILE A 672 -9.05 19.11 -23.28
C ILE A 672 -9.40 20.19 -22.25
N PHE A 673 -8.57 20.39 -21.23
CA PHE A 673 -8.78 21.42 -20.19
C PHE A 673 -8.67 22.85 -20.75
N GLU A 674 -7.77 23.08 -21.71
CA GLU A 674 -7.67 24.35 -22.45
C GLU A 674 -8.92 24.59 -23.31
N ASN A 675 -9.30 23.60 -24.15
CA ASN A 675 -10.41 23.72 -25.10
C ASN A 675 -11.77 23.89 -24.42
N GLU A 676 -12.11 22.99 -23.49
CA GLU A 676 -13.47 22.87 -22.94
C GLU A 676 -13.60 23.60 -21.59
N GLY A 677 -12.52 23.68 -20.82
CA GLY A 677 -12.47 24.43 -19.56
C GLY A 677 -12.12 25.91 -19.71
N GLY A 678 -11.74 26.37 -20.92
CA GLY A 678 -11.31 27.75 -21.16
C GLY A 678 -10.06 28.15 -20.36
N MET A 679 -9.22 27.17 -20.01
CA MET A 679 -8.05 27.36 -19.17
C MET A 679 -6.84 27.84 -19.99
N SER A 680 -5.91 28.58 -19.35
CA SER A 680 -4.55 28.71 -19.89
C SER A 680 -3.74 27.43 -19.64
N GLU A 681 -2.67 27.21 -20.41
CA GLU A 681 -1.73 26.09 -20.23
C GLU A 681 -1.30 25.91 -18.76
N GLU A 682 -0.97 27.03 -18.09
CA GLU A 682 -0.57 27.07 -16.68
C GLU A 682 -1.67 26.57 -15.74
N ARG A 683 -2.93 26.96 -16.01
CA ARG A 683 -4.11 26.50 -15.24
C ARG A 683 -4.48 25.05 -15.56
N ALA A 684 -4.33 24.61 -16.81
CA ALA A 684 -4.53 23.21 -17.19
C ALA A 684 -3.53 22.29 -16.47
N LEU A 685 -2.27 22.72 -16.35
CA LEU A 685 -1.24 22.05 -15.56
C LEU A 685 -1.57 22.03 -14.06
N GLU A 686 -2.05 23.14 -13.49
CA GLU A 686 -2.48 23.21 -12.09
C GLU A 686 -3.72 22.34 -11.81
N TYR A 687 -4.68 22.28 -12.74
CA TYR A 687 -5.84 21.40 -12.66
C TYR A 687 -5.42 19.92 -12.73
N LEU A 688 -4.53 19.53 -13.65
CA LEU A 688 -4.00 18.17 -13.71
C LEU A 688 -3.24 17.78 -12.43
N LYS A 689 -2.47 18.71 -11.83
CA LYS A 689 -1.83 18.51 -10.52
C LYS A 689 -2.85 18.34 -9.39
N THR A 690 -3.93 19.11 -9.42
CA THR A 690 -5.04 18.99 -8.46
C THR A 690 -5.70 17.62 -8.57
N LEU A 691 -6.01 17.14 -9.78
CA LEU A 691 -6.54 15.79 -10.00
C LEU A 691 -5.60 14.69 -9.46
N LYS A 692 -4.28 14.79 -9.67
CA LYS A 692 -3.31 13.86 -9.07
C LYS A 692 -3.37 13.88 -7.54
N LYS A 693 -3.36 15.08 -6.94
CA LYS A 693 -3.36 15.28 -5.48
C LYS A 693 -4.64 14.77 -4.81
N GLU A 694 -5.79 14.97 -5.46
CA GLU A 694 -7.10 14.46 -5.01
C GLU A 694 -7.24 12.94 -5.25
N LYS A 695 -6.22 12.26 -5.79
CA LYS A 695 -6.27 10.85 -6.26
C LYS A 695 -7.34 10.59 -7.32
N ARG A 696 -7.70 11.62 -8.08
CA ARG A 696 -8.66 11.59 -9.18
C ARG A 696 -7.99 11.39 -10.54
N PHE A 697 -6.68 11.51 -10.64
CA PHE A 697 -5.89 10.98 -11.76
C PHE A 697 -4.87 9.96 -11.23
N GLN A 698 -5.08 8.69 -11.57
CA GLN A 698 -4.27 7.55 -11.11
C GLN A 698 -3.61 6.83 -12.30
N THR A 699 -2.39 6.35 -12.13
CA THR A 699 -1.59 5.75 -13.21
C THR A 699 -0.94 4.44 -12.79
N ASP A 700 -1.09 3.38 -13.60
CA ASP A 700 -0.39 2.10 -13.48
C ASP A 700 0.34 1.81 -14.81
N VAL A 701 1.52 2.42 -14.96
CA VAL A 701 2.25 2.45 -16.24
C VAL A 701 3.66 1.88 -16.08
N TYR A 702 4.13 1.18 -17.12
CA TYR A 702 5.35 0.37 -17.12
C TYR A 702 6.08 0.35 -18.47
#